data_AF-A0A8H6ZSD2-F1
#
_entry.id   AF-A0A8H6ZSD2-F1
#
_cell.length_a   1.000
_cell.length_b   1.000
_cell.length_c   1.000
_cell.angle_alpha   90.00
_cell.angle_beta   90.00
_cell.angle_gamma   90.00
#
_symmetry.space_group_name_H-M   'P 1'
#
loop_
_entity.id
_entity.type
_entity.pdbx_description
1 polymer ?
#
loop_
_entity_poly.entity_id
_entity_poly.type
_entity_poly.pdbx_seq_one_letter_code
_entity_poly.pdbx_strand_id
1 'polypeptide(L)'
;MSLTAEQANKNPDLLSRNRDKPSICRTYLDGTMGAILFEGKAFITTPNGDNVYEPVLGLTTTVRLRQDGRFGAEDPFQLPQQYVREHSHLACIRRPPTRREDTNDVMFMNPVYEDHFRSSHQSRIGLLDQRLVSRIREPSVLLVKRYYAFIESRPDLSQNRRFHGHATQLKIWIGRLESTKASWPDILFSFTQAQRHFLELEAYLEYMQVRQPLMNSDEYGRILSPTANFVGAVTNKVVIVEEFAKAGIPVWLIRPIREFHEDTRIDTVITPTPAEAMNIELRPWRGHKTNVWNQDAADPQRHNNLMLFGREFLAYTDFGRTSVVRDTIERPPPVPSFGHDYSAGPARAPRAHNEPQHDPKPRIQLSPTDVLHFRPNLHRFMPIMMESWVHGLSTVAVTKKYISPQYKEGANGFIFPPPTTFVPLNSDADLKPRQLKILHAYITHLDVLLLRMSPRLSPTLISRKRWDLLLGPERSQPHATPVAGPSSRDTHSSQPAPKKMKLDNNYLRRQCMQGLLAKWTAEYDKDHQNRNEDLNWRSEVIPSDRWPHDRITERIMYEVIETNFRWELRMLDGQMLAGEVDHIAHDDLLNQCFPSQSFEGEGGGDHMNVTYLTAWSGLSNPNDLERRKYVLAISRVMVDWRDCPGGIVDALRQEESDVDYVELEKTCASYYCRSFFHHFARAPSVPHRTKIDPSIYIMP
;
A
#
# COMPACT_ATOMS: atom_id res chain seq x y z
N MET A 1 -38.66 -34.77 27.73
CA MET A 1 -39.02 -34.79 26.28
C MET A 1 -38.12 -33.81 25.52
N SER A 2 -37.49 -34.25 24.43
CA SER A 2 -36.67 -33.39 23.56
C SER A 2 -37.54 -32.39 22.81
N LEU A 3 -37.16 -31.11 22.82
CA LEU A 3 -37.86 -30.04 22.10
C LEU A 3 -37.73 -30.25 20.59
N THR A 4 -38.85 -30.27 19.84
CA THR A 4 -38.79 -30.41 18.38
C THR A 4 -38.59 -29.05 17.70
N ALA A 5 -38.09 -29.04 16.45
CA ALA A 5 -37.89 -27.81 15.69
C ALA A 5 -39.20 -27.02 15.49
N GLU A 6 -40.31 -27.69 15.17
CA GLU A 6 -41.62 -27.03 15.03
C GLU A 6 -42.11 -26.40 16.33
N GLN A 7 -41.92 -27.10 17.47
CA GLN A 7 -42.30 -26.58 18.79
C GLN A 7 -41.48 -25.34 19.14
N ALA A 8 -40.16 -25.42 18.94
CA ALA A 8 -39.24 -24.33 19.21
C ALA A 8 -39.50 -23.11 18.31
N ASN A 9 -39.83 -23.32 17.04
CA ASN A 9 -40.12 -22.24 16.10
C ASN A 9 -41.47 -21.56 16.38
N LYS A 10 -42.50 -22.33 16.77
CA LYS A 10 -43.83 -21.78 17.10
C LYS A 10 -43.85 -21.07 18.46
N ASN A 11 -43.05 -21.53 19.42
CA ASN A 11 -42.99 -20.96 20.75
C ASN A 11 -41.54 -20.91 21.27
N PRO A 12 -40.78 -19.86 20.92
CA PRO A 12 -39.38 -19.69 21.35
C PRO A 12 -39.20 -19.64 22.87
N ASP A 13 -40.20 -19.18 23.62
CA ASP A 13 -40.14 -19.04 25.09
C ASP A 13 -39.95 -20.39 25.80
N LEU A 14 -40.19 -21.51 25.12
CA LEU A 14 -39.90 -22.86 25.60
C LEU A 14 -38.43 -23.05 25.98
N LEU A 15 -37.50 -22.24 25.43
CA LEU A 15 -36.10 -22.23 25.83
C LEU A 15 -35.89 -21.74 27.28
N SER A 16 -36.74 -20.82 27.77
CA SER A 16 -36.63 -20.25 29.12
C SER A 16 -37.43 -20.97 30.20
N ARG A 17 -38.04 -22.12 29.88
CA ARG A 17 -38.86 -22.91 30.81
C ARG A 17 -38.14 -23.32 32.11
N ASN A 18 -36.81 -23.29 32.09
CA ASN A 18 -35.94 -23.69 33.20
C ASN A 18 -35.36 -22.48 33.98
N ARG A 19 -35.73 -21.23 33.65
CA ARG A 19 -35.14 -20.02 34.28
C ARG A 19 -35.28 -19.99 35.81
N ASP A 20 -36.39 -20.55 36.31
CA ASP A 20 -36.78 -20.54 37.72
C ASP A 20 -36.32 -21.80 38.46
N LYS A 21 -35.62 -22.74 37.79
CA LYS A 21 -35.08 -23.94 38.44
C LYS A 21 -33.96 -23.55 39.41
N PRO A 22 -34.09 -23.86 40.72
CA PRO A 22 -33.06 -23.56 41.69
C PRO A 22 -31.98 -24.64 41.64
N SER A 23 -30.89 -24.41 40.92
CA SER A 23 -29.66 -25.18 41.09
C SER A 23 -28.44 -24.42 40.58
N ILE A 24 -27.50 -24.16 41.50
CA ILE A 24 -26.04 -24.02 41.31
C ILE A 24 -25.62 -22.87 40.37
N CYS A 25 -24.41 -22.32 40.53
CA CYS A 25 -23.87 -21.29 39.63
C CYS A 25 -24.08 -21.68 38.16
N ARG A 26 -24.49 -20.72 37.31
CA ARG A 26 -24.60 -20.93 35.85
C ARG A 26 -23.32 -21.60 35.34
N THR A 27 -23.47 -22.64 34.55
CA THR A 27 -22.38 -23.32 33.86
C THR A 27 -22.16 -22.69 32.48
N TYR A 28 -21.09 -23.07 31.79
CA TYR A 28 -20.80 -22.63 30.43
C TYR A 28 -21.83 -23.14 29.39
N LEU A 29 -22.67 -24.11 29.74
CA LEU A 29 -23.76 -24.61 28.88
C LEU A 29 -25.07 -23.83 29.04
N ASP A 30 -25.15 -22.99 30.07
CA ASP A 30 -26.29 -22.14 30.37
C ASP A 30 -26.16 -20.76 29.69
N GLY A 31 -27.26 -20.02 29.66
CA GLY A 31 -27.30 -18.69 29.06
C GLY A 31 -28.02 -17.65 29.92
N THR A 32 -27.46 -16.44 29.99
CA THR A 32 -28.23 -15.25 30.38
C THR A 32 -29.28 -14.95 29.32
N MET A 33 -28.91 -15.15 28.05
CA MET A 33 -29.77 -14.96 26.90
C MET A 33 -29.67 -16.15 25.96
N GLY A 34 -30.76 -16.43 25.27
CA GLY A 34 -30.79 -17.40 24.19
C GLY A 34 -31.76 -17.01 23.10
N ALA A 35 -31.60 -17.63 21.93
CA ALA A 35 -32.47 -17.41 20.80
C ALA A 35 -32.62 -18.68 19.96
N ILE A 36 -33.71 -18.76 19.20
CA ILE A 36 -33.93 -19.80 18.20
C ILE A 36 -33.32 -19.38 16.87
N LEU A 37 -32.66 -20.33 16.21
CA LEU A 37 -32.05 -20.16 14.89
C LEU A 37 -32.61 -21.18 13.89
N PHE A 38 -32.50 -20.85 12.60
CA PHE A 38 -32.76 -21.75 11.48
C PHE A 38 -34.13 -22.44 11.55
N GLU A 39 -35.19 -21.65 11.75
CA GLU A 39 -36.57 -22.16 11.83
C GLU A 39 -36.76 -23.23 12.92
N GLY A 40 -36.12 -23.05 14.08
CA GLY A 40 -36.22 -23.99 15.21
C GLY A 40 -35.23 -25.15 15.20
N LYS A 41 -34.40 -25.30 14.16
CA LYS A 41 -33.46 -26.43 14.07
C LYS A 41 -32.28 -26.32 15.03
N ALA A 42 -31.93 -25.11 15.44
CA ALA A 42 -30.87 -24.85 16.40
C ALA A 42 -31.27 -23.76 17.38
N PHE A 43 -30.51 -23.65 18.46
CA PHE A 43 -30.60 -22.55 19.40
C PHE A 43 -29.20 -22.04 19.73
N ILE A 44 -29.11 -20.77 20.08
CA ILE A 44 -27.88 -20.10 20.49
C ILE A 44 -28.05 -19.62 21.92
N THR A 45 -27.00 -19.75 22.71
CA THR A 45 -26.96 -19.30 24.11
C THR A 45 -25.68 -18.54 24.38
N THR A 46 -25.75 -17.51 25.22
CA THR A 46 -24.55 -16.83 25.73
C THR A 46 -24.53 -16.80 27.24
N PRO A 47 -23.45 -17.24 27.89
CA PRO A 47 -23.32 -17.20 29.35
C PRO A 47 -22.99 -15.79 29.88
N ASN A 48 -22.40 -14.94 29.04
CA ASN A 48 -21.83 -13.65 29.44
C ASN A 48 -22.07 -12.51 28.45
N GLY A 49 -22.60 -12.75 27.26
CA GLY A 49 -22.91 -11.70 26.28
C GLY A 49 -24.05 -10.78 26.74
N ASP A 50 -24.06 -9.56 26.19
CA ASP A 50 -25.04 -8.51 26.47
C ASP A 50 -26.20 -8.46 25.46
N ASN A 51 -26.06 -9.14 24.33
CA ASN A 51 -27.09 -9.32 23.31
C ASN A 51 -26.86 -10.64 22.56
N VAL A 52 -27.81 -11.05 21.72
CA VAL A 52 -27.66 -12.13 20.73
C VAL A 52 -27.79 -11.52 19.35
N TYR A 53 -26.73 -11.64 18.55
CA TYR A 53 -26.70 -11.18 17.16
C TYR A 53 -27.07 -12.31 16.23
N GLU A 54 -27.62 -11.97 15.06
CA GLU A 54 -27.76 -12.95 13.98
C GLU A 54 -26.36 -13.41 13.52
N PRO A 55 -26.03 -14.69 13.70
CA PRO A 55 -24.67 -15.15 13.46
C PRO A 55 -24.39 -15.30 11.96
N VAL A 56 -23.23 -14.81 11.51
CA VAL A 56 -22.74 -15.04 10.14
C VAL A 56 -22.29 -16.49 10.02
N LEU A 57 -23.14 -17.33 9.42
CA LEU A 57 -22.94 -18.77 9.31
C LEU A 57 -23.21 -19.24 7.88
N GLY A 58 -22.62 -20.39 7.52
CA GLY A 58 -22.91 -21.08 6.27
C GLY A 58 -21.66 -21.66 5.62
N LEU A 59 -21.89 -22.66 4.76
CA LEU A 59 -20.84 -23.26 3.91
C LEU A 59 -20.30 -22.28 2.86
N THR A 60 -21.09 -21.24 2.56
CA THR A 60 -20.72 -20.17 1.64
C THR A 60 -21.18 -18.82 2.20
N THR A 61 -20.24 -18.04 2.70
CA THR A 61 -20.47 -16.62 3.05
C THR A 61 -19.96 -15.74 1.92
N THR A 62 -20.75 -14.75 1.50
CA THR A 62 -20.36 -13.78 0.47
C THR A 62 -19.81 -12.51 1.12
N VAL A 63 -18.50 -12.35 1.11
CA VAL A 63 -17.85 -11.14 1.64
C VAL A 63 -17.82 -10.04 0.58
N ARG A 64 -18.16 -8.79 0.95
CA ARG A 64 -18.28 -7.66 0.01
C ARG A 64 -17.85 -6.34 0.62
N LEU A 65 -17.04 -5.55 -0.10
CA LEU A 65 -16.69 -4.18 0.28
C LEU A 65 -17.91 -3.25 0.21
N ARG A 66 -18.13 -2.47 1.28
CA ARG A 66 -19.27 -1.58 1.52
C ARG A 66 -18.84 -0.12 1.45
N GLN A 67 -19.79 0.82 1.26
CA GLN A 67 -19.51 2.25 1.05
C GLN A 67 -18.71 2.95 2.16
N ASP A 68 -18.62 2.38 3.36
CA ASP A 68 -17.80 2.87 4.47
C ASP A 68 -16.37 2.28 4.48
N GLY A 69 -16.01 1.49 3.45
CA GLY A 69 -14.71 0.82 3.34
C GLY A 69 -14.59 -0.46 4.18
N ARG A 70 -15.66 -0.87 4.87
CA ARG A 70 -15.75 -2.12 5.64
C ARG A 70 -16.36 -3.25 4.82
N PHE A 71 -16.43 -4.44 5.40
CA PHE A 71 -17.00 -5.62 4.75
C PHE A 71 -18.44 -5.95 5.14
N GLY A 72 -19.07 -5.15 5.99
CA GLY A 72 -20.44 -5.38 6.45
C GLY A 72 -20.50 -6.41 7.59
N ALA A 73 -21.53 -7.26 7.61
CA ALA A 73 -21.70 -8.25 8.67
C ALA A 73 -20.53 -9.25 8.76
N GLU A 74 -19.84 -9.46 7.64
CA GLU A 74 -18.69 -10.35 7.52
C GLU A 74 -17.40 -9.74 8.11
N ASP A 75 -17.40 -8.46 8.50
CA ASP A 75 -16.22 -7.78 9.04
C ASP A 75 -16.07 -8.06 10.56
N PRO A 76 -14.98 -8.70 11.03
CA PRO A 76 -14.80 -9.05 12.45
C PRO A 76 -14.73 -7.85 13.40
N PHE A 77 -14.64 -6.63 12.86
CA PHE A 77 -14.63 -5.39 13.64
C PHE A 77 -16.03 -4.85 13.92
N GLN A 78 -17.06 -5.42 13.30
CA GLN A 78 -18.45 -4.96 13.46
C GLN A 78 -19.30 -5.97 14.24
N LEU A 79 -19.12 -7.27 14.00
CA LEU A 79 -19.94 -8.32 14.60
C LEU A 79 -19.13 -9.57 15.01
N PRO A 80 -19.61 -10.32 16.02
CA PRO A 80 -19.01 -11.59 16.40
C PRO A 80 -18.94 -12.54 15.20
N GLN A 81 -17.76 -13.08 14.95
CA GLN A 81 -17.53 -14.06 13.90
C GLN A 81 -17.48 -15.48 14.46
N GLN A 82 -17.61 -16.47 13.58
CA GLN A 82 -17.34 -17.86 13.95
C GLN A 82 -15.89 -18.00 14.43
N TYR A 83 -15.70 -18.72 15.54
CA TYR A 83 -14.40 -18.95 16.14
C TYR A 83 -13.51 -19.76 15.20
N VAL A 84 -12.31 -19.22 14.94
CA VAL A 84 -11.24 -19.83 14.17
C VAL A 84 -9.98 -19.83 15.03
N ARG A 85 -9.33 -20.99 15.19
CA ARG A 85 -8.22 -21.18 16.13
C ARG A 85 -7.03 -20.27 15.78
N GLU A 86 -6.73 -20.17 14.49
CA GLU A 86 -5.65 -19.37 13.90
C GLU A 86 -5.86 -17.87 14.11
N HIS A 87 -7.10 -17.44 14.39
CA HIS A 87 -7.51 -16.04 14.54
C HIS A 87 -8.27 -15.80 15.85
N SER A 88 -7.92 -16.54 16.89
CA SER A 88 -8.60 -16.49 18.20
C SER A 88 -8.63 -15.09 18.83
N HIS A 89 -7.64 -14.25 18.53
CA HIS A 89 -7.56 -12.86 18.96
C HIS A 89 -8.68 -11.97 18.40
N LEU A 90 -9.33 -12.32 17.28
CA LEU A 90 -10.42 -11.51 16.70
C LEU A 90 -11.58 -11.32 17.67
N ALA A 91 -11.81 -12.28 18.56
CA ALA A 91 -12.83 -12.18 19.60
C ALA A 91 -12.55 -11.04 20.62
N CYS A 92 -11.29 -10.60 20.71
CA CYS A 92 -10.85 -9.51 21.59
C CYS A 92 -10.85 -8.14 20.90
N ILE A 93 -11.32 -8.03 19.66
CA ILE A 93 -11.52 -6.72 19.03
C ILE A 93 -12.51 -5.92 19.89
N ARG A 94 -12.13 -4.70 20.26
CA ARG A 94 -12.99 -3.80 21.03
C ARG A 94 -14.17 -3.34 20.19
N ARG A 95 -15.33 -3.22 20.82
CA ARG A 95 -16.50 -2.49 20.32
C ARG A 95 -16.32 -0.99 20.59
N PRO A 96 -17.05 -0.13 19.88
CA PRO A 96 -17.01 1.32 20.12
C PRO A 96 -17.21 1.65 21.60
N PRO A 97 -16.44 2.59 22.16
CA PRO A 97 -16.55 2.96 23.57
C PRO A 97 -17.95 3.51 23.85
N THR A 98 -18.56 3.09 24.95
CA THR A 98 -19.85 3.62 25.41
C THR A 98 -19.70 4.95 26.14
N ARG A 99 -18.48 5.29 26.58
CA ARG A 99 -18.14 6.54 27.26
C ARG A 99 -17.55 7.54 26.27
N ARG A 100 -18.05 8.78 26.30
CA ARG A 100 -17.62 9.87 25.40
C ARG A 100 -16.17 10.35 25.60
N GLU A 101 -15.54 9.98 26.71
CA GLU A 101 -14.20 10.46 27.09
C GLU A 101 -13.06 9.57 26.58
N ASP A 102 -13.34 8.45 25.90
CA ASP A 102 -12.29 7.59 25.33
C ASP A 102 -11.66 8.26 24.10
N THR A 103 -10.37 8.58 24.19
CA THR A 103 -9.58 9.24 23.13
C THR A 103 -9.40 8.38 21.88
N ASN A 104 -9.73 7.08 21.93
CA ASN A 104 -9.64 6.15 20.81
C ASN A 104 -10.97 5.95 20.07
N ASP A 105 -11.98 6.77 20.31
CA ASP A 105 -13.23 6.82 19.54
C ASP A 105 -12.99 6.95 18.02
N VAL A 106 -11.88 7.60 17.62
CA VAL A 106 -11.44 7.72 16.22
C VAL A 106 -11.27 6.36 15.52
N MET A 107 -11.04 5.29 16.27
CA MET A 107 -10.91 3.92 15.72
C MET A 107 -12.24 3.31 15.29
N PHE A 108 -13.36 3.95 15.64
CA PHE A 108 -14.71 3.42 15.42
C PHE A 108 -15.59 4.35 14.58
N MET A 109 -15.19 5.60 14.39
CA MET A 109 -15.94 6.56 13.57
C MET A 109 -15.68 6.37 12.07
N ASN A 110 -16.57 6.93 11.25
CA ASN A 110 -16.35 7.10 9.81
C ASN A 110 -16.09 8.59 9.53
N PRO A 111 -15.06 8.94 8.73
CA PRO A 111 -14.84 10.32 8.34
C PRO A 111 -15.96 10.76 7.37
N VAL A 112 -16.38 12.01 7.52
CA VAL A 112 -17.37 12.70 6.67
C VAL A 112 -16.65 13.54 5.61
N TYR A 113 -17.13 13.51 4.36
CA TYR A 113 -16.48 14.18 3.22
C TYR A 113 -16.37 15.68 3.45
N GLU A 114 -17.48 16.34 3.79
CA GLU A 114 -17.57 17.79 3.94
C GLU A 114 -16.67 18.31 5.07
N ASP A 115 -16.53 17.54 6.14
CA ASP A 115 -15.81 17.96 7.34
C ASP A 115 -14.33 17.61 7.29
N HIS A 116 -13.95 16.51 6.65
CA HIS A 116 -12.62 15.92 6.76
C HIS A 116 -11.84 15.84 5.44
N PHE A 117 -12.48 16.01 4.27
CA PHE A 117 -11.73 16.04 3.02
C PHE A 117 -11.16 17.43 2.78
N ARG A 118 -9.87 17.49 2.42
CA ARG A 118 -9.17 18.71 2.04
C ARG A 118 -8.73 18.57 0.59
N SER A 119 -9.60 19.01 -0.32
CA SER A 119 -9.31 18.99 -1.75
C SER A 119 -8.01 19.73 -2.04
N SER A 120 -7.14 19.13 -2.87
CA SER A 120 -6.06 19.90 -3.47
C SER A 120 -6.70 20.96 -4.36
N HIS A 121 -6.11 22.17 -4.40
CA HIS A 121 -6.66 23.36 -5.07
C HIS A 121 -6.92 23.17 -6.58
N GLN A 122 -6.54 22.00 -7.10
CA GLN A 122 -6.51 21.66 -8.49
C GLN A 122 -7.13 20.28 -8.74
N SER A 123 -7.89 19.66 -7.79
CA SER A 123 -8.43 18.33 -8.07
C SER A 123 -9.58 17.69 -7.25
N ARG A 124 -10.17 16.61 -7.80
CA ARG A 124 -10.99 15.59 -7.09
C ARG A 124 -10.20 14.70 -6.11
N ILE A 125 -8.87 14.85 -6.09
CA ILE A 125 -8.01 14.24 -5.08
C ILE A 125 -7.62 15.29 -4.04
N GLY A 126 -7.34 14.81 -2.83
CA GLY A 126 -7.07 15.67 -1.68
C GLY A 126 -6.42 14.88 -0.56
N LEU A 127 -6.33 15.49 0.60
CA LEU A 127 -5.83 14.87 1.82
C LEU A 127 -6.97 14.72 2.83
N LEU A 128 -6.77 13.83 3.80
CA LEU A 128 -7.58 13.82 5.01
C LEU A 128 -7.17 15.00 5.89
N ASP A 129 -8.12 15.58 6.61
CA ASP A 129 -7.84 16.66 7.55
C ASP A 129 -6.78 16.24 8.58
N GLN A 130 -5.74 17.07 8.70
CA GLN A 130 -4.57 16.72 9.51
C GLN A 130 -4.91 16.54 10.99
N ARG A 131 -5.95 17.20 11.52
CA ARG A 131 -6.37 17.01 12.92
C ARG A 131 -6.92 15.60 13.12
N LEU A 132 -7.69 15.09 12.16
CA LEU A 132 -8.19 13.73 12.21
C LEU A 132 -7.06 12.71 12.01
N VAL A 133 -6.11 12.99 11.13
CA VAL A 133 -4.92 12.16 10.94
C VAL A 133 -4.11 12.05 12.23
N SER A 134 -3.87 13.16 12.95
CA SER A 134 -3.16 13.14 14.23
C SER A 134 -3.85 12.27 15.28
N ARG A 135 -5.19 12.32 15.35
CA ARG A 135 -5.97 11.52 16.32
C ARG A 135 -5.79 10.01 16.13
N ILE A 136 -5.64 9.52 14.90
CA ILE A 136 -5.37 8.10 14.64
C ILE A 136 -3.87 7.76 14.72
N ARG A 137 -3.00 8.70 14.33
CA ARG A 137 -1.55 8.54 14.31
C ARG A 137 -0.98 8.36 15.72
N GLU A 138 -1.30 9.25 16.65
CA GLU A 138 -0.73 9.26 18.01
C GLU A 138 -0.92 7.92 18.75
N PRO A 139 -2.14 7.37 18.89
CA PRO A 139 -2.33 6.06 19.51
C PRO A 139 -1.67 4.94 18.70
N SER A 140 -1.64 5.03 17.36
CA SER A 140 -0.98 4.03 16.51
C SER A 140 0.53 3.94 16.79
N VAL A 141 1.20 5.07 16.97
CA VAL A 141 2.63 5.12 17.33
C VAL A 141 2.87 4.44 18.69
N LEU A 142 2.05 4.74 19.69
CA LEU A 142 2.15 4.14 21.02
C LEU A 142 1.90 2.62 20.98
N LEU A 143 0.89 2.18 20.22
CA LEU A 143 0.55 0.76 20.08
C LEU A 143 1.68 -0.02 19.41
N VAL A 144 2.26 0.52 18.33
CA VAL A 144 3.36 -0.11 17.62
C VAL A 144 4.60 -0.22 18.52
N LYS A 145 4.93 0.81 19.30
CA LYS A 145 6.03 0.74 20.28
C LYS A 145 5.77 -0.33 21.34
N ARG A 146 4.55 -0.40 21.89
CA ARG A 146 4.15 -1.44 22.83
C ARG A 146 4.26 -2.85 22.23
N TYR A 147 3.90 -3.01 20.96
CA TYR A 147 4.02 -4.27 20.25
C TYR A 147 5.48 -4.73 20.15
N TYR A 148 6.39 -3.88 19.65
CA TYR A 148 7.79 -4.27 19.52
C TYR A 148 8.44 -4.57 20.88
N ALA A 149 8.18 -3.74 21.89
CA ALA A 149 8.66 -4.00 23.25
C ALA A 149 8.15 -5.36 23.80
N PHE A 150 6.91 -5.73 23.49
CA PHE A 150 6.36 -7.03 23.86
C PHE A 150 7.07 -8.18 23.13
N ILE A 151 7.29 -8.05 21.83
CA ILE A 151 7.99 -9.08 21.03
C ILE A 151 9.44 -9.25 21.49
N GLU A 152 10.14 -8.16 21.77
CA GLU A 152 11.51 -8.20 22.33
C GLU A 152 11.56 -8.93 23.67
N SER A 153 10.54 -8.75 24.51
CA SER A 153 10.43 -9.47 25.80
C SER A 153 10.05 -10.95 25.64
N ARG A 154 9.68 -11.41 24.44
CA ARG A 154 9.21 -12.76 24.14
C ARG A 154 9.92 -13.37 22.94
N PRO A 155 11.19 -13.80 23.09
CA PRO A 155 11.95 -14.43 22.01
C PRO A 155 11.28 -15.66 21.40
N ASP A 156 10.46 -16.38 22.19
CA ASP A 156 9.64 -17.51 21.74
C ASP A 156 8.59 -17.11 20.68
N LEU A 157 8.16 -15.84 20.70
CA LEU A 157 7.19 -15.29 19.76
C LEU A 157 7.85 -14.44 18.65
N SER A 158 9.15 -14.16 18.74
CA SER A 158 9.88 -13.31 17.77
C SER A 158 9.79 -13.82 16.33
N GLN A 159 9.67 -15.14 16.15
CA GLN A 159 9.53 -15.76 14.82
C GLN A 159 8.09 -15.64 14.26
N ASN A 160 7.12 -15.20 15.06
CA ASN A 160 5.76 -14.96 14.59
C ASN A 160 5.69 -13.68 13.76
N ARG A 161 6.00 -13.82 12.46
CA ARG A 161 6.01 -12.72 11.48
C ARG A 161 4.63 -12.14 11.20
N ARG A 162 3.56 -12.84 11.59
CA ARG A 162 2.20 -12.47 11.16
C ARG A 162 1.78 -11.09 11.65
N PHE A 163 2.02 -10.78 12.92
CA PHE A 163 1.65 -9.48 13.50
C PHE A 163 2.66 -8.37 13.24
N HIS A 164 3.91 -8.72 12.88
CA HIS A 164 4.87 -7.77 12.33
C HIS A 164 4.33 -7.12 11.06
N GLY A 165 3.63 -7.91 10.23
CA GLY A 165 2.90 -7.40 9.08
C GLY A 165 1.80 -6.40 9.45
N HIS A 166 1.04 -6.61 10.53
CA HIS A 166 0.04 -5.63 10.98
C HIS A 166 0.67 -4.32 11.43
N ALA A 167 1.76 -4.39 12.21
CA ALA A 167 2.50 -3.19 12.63
C ALA A 167 3.08 -2.44 11.42
N THR A 168 3.66 -3.15 10.45
CA THR A 168 4.19 -2.57 9.20
C THR A 168 3.10 -1.91 8.37
N GLN A 169 1.98 -2.60 8.17
CA GLN A 169 0.85 -2.07 7.41
C GLN A 169 0.21 -0.86 8.09
N LEU A 170 0.08 -0.86 9.41
CA LEU A 170 -0.39 0.31 10.14
C LEU A 170 0.49 1.54 9.88
N LYS A 171 1.82 1.38 9.92
CA LYS A 171 2.77 2.46 9.58
C LYS A 171 2.55 2.99 8.16
N ILE A 172 2.35 2.09 7.19
CA ILE A 172 2.10 2.43 5.78
C ILE A 172 0.79 3.21 5.62
N TRP A 173 -0.30 2.74 6.22
CA TRP A 173 -1.60 3.40 6.11
C TRP A 173 -1.62 4.78 6.76
N ILE A 174 -1.03 4.92 7.94
CA ILE A 174 -0.86 6.23 8.59
C ILE A 174 -0.03 7.16 7.70
N GLY A 175 1.09 6.68 7.17
CA GLY A 175 1.91 7.46 6.25
C GLY A 175 1.11 7.93 5.02
N ARG A 176 0.29 7.07 4.42
CA ARG A 176 -0.56 7.45 3.28
C ARG A 176 -1.57 8.54 3.63
N LEU A 177 -2.21 8.44 4.79
CA LEU A 177 -3.17 9.44 5.25
C LEU A 177 -2.54 10.81 5.47
N GLU A 178 -1.24 10.86 5.82
CA GLU A 178 -0.51 12.10 6.08
C GLU A 178 -0.05 12.83 4.81
N SER A 179 0.34 12.08 3.78
CA SER A 179 1.10 12.65 2.66
C SER A 179 0.49 12.41 1.28
N THR A 180 -0.30 11.35 1.14
CA THR A 180 -0.68 10.83 -0.17
C THR A 180 -2.03 11.38 -0.57
N LYS A 181 -2.03 12.27 -1.56
CA LYS A 181 -3.27 12.77 -2.14
C LYS A 181 -3.99 11.65 -2.89
N ALA A 182 -5.25 11.44 -2.57
CA ALA A 182 -6.08 10.42 -3.21
C ALA A 182 -7.54 10.87 -3.32
N SER A 183 -8.35 10.10 -4.05
CA SER A 183 -9.79 10.36 -4.12
C SER A 183 -10.44 10.08 -2.76
N TRP A 184 -11.59 10.71 -2.49
CA TRP A 184 -12.30 10.47 -1.23
C TRP A 184 -12.55 8.98 -0.89
N PRO A 185 -13.04 8.14 -1.83
CA PRO A 185 -13.18 6.70 -1.56
C PRO A 185 -11.86 6.02 -1.17
N ASP A 186 -10.75 6.38 -1.82
CA ASP A 186 -9.44 5.79 -1.54
C ASP A 186 -8.91 6.24 -0.15
N ILE A 187 -9.19 7.49 0.25
CA ILE A 187 -8.89 8.01 1.61
C ILE A 187 -9.72 7.29 2.66
N LEU A 188 -11.03 7.18 2.44
CA LEU A 188 -11.94 6.49 3.34
C LEU A 188 -11.49 5.04 3.54
N PHE A 189 -11.14 4.35 2.46
CA PHE A 189 -10.61 2.99 2.55
C PHE A 189 -9.28 2.94 3.33
N SER A 190 -8.35 3.84 3.04
CA SER A 190 -7.06 3.94 3.77
C SER A 190 -7.27 4.15 5.26
N PHE A 191 -8.22 5.00 5.63
CA PHE A 191 -8.60 5.27 7.00
C PHE A 191 -9.16 4.01 7.68
N THR A 192 -10.10 3.33 7.03
CA THR A 192 -10.67 2.06 7.53
C THR A 192 -9.60 0.95 7.63
N GLN A 193 -8.60 0.91 6.73
CA GLN A 193 -7.47 -0.03 6.87
C GLN A 193 -6.58 0.31 8.07
N ALA A 194 -6.29 1.59 8.32
CA ALA A 194 -5.54 1.99 9.50
C ALA A 194 -6.27 1.57 10.78
N GLN A 195 -7.58 1.82 10.88
CA GLN A 195 -8.42 1.36 11.99
C GLN A 195 -8.34 -0.17 12.17
N ARG A 196 -8.48 -0.92 11.07
CA ARG A 196 -8.41 -2.38 11.06
C ARG A 196 -7.09 -2.90 11.63
N HIS A 197 -5.97 -2.43 11.11
CA HIS A 197 -4.65 -2.88 11.58
C HIS A 197 -4.38 -2.46 13.03
N PHE A 198 -4.85 -1.28 13.45
CA PHE A 198 -4.78 -0.84 14.83
C PHE A 198 -5.56 -1.78 15.76
N LEU A 199 -6.86 -1.96 15.50
CA LEU A 199 -7.76 -2.73 16.36
C LEU A 199 -7.36 -4.20 16.44
N GLU A 200 -6.85 -4.78 15.36
CA GLU A 200 -6.40 -6.18 15.37
C GLU A 200 -5.08 -6.36 16.11
N LEU A 201 -4.13 -5.42 15.97
CA LEU A 201 -2.87 -5.46 16.71
C LEU A 201 -3.11 -5.28 18.21
N GLU A 202 -4.04 -4.40 18.59
CA GLU A 202 -4.47 -4.23 19.97
C GLU A 202 -5.16 -5.50 20.51
N ALA A 203 -6.09 -6.09 19.75
CA ALA A 203 -6.76 -7.33 20.12
C ALA A 203 -5.77 -8.49 20.32
N TYR A 204 -4.73 -8.56 19.50
CA TYR A 204 -3.65 -9.53 19.67
C TYR A 204 -2.88 -9.34 20.97
N LEU A 205 -2.46 -8.11 21.29
CA LEU A 205 -1.76 -7.83 22.55
C LEU A 205 -2.66 -8.15 23.75
N GLU A 206 -3.93 -7.76 23.70
CA GLU A 206 -4.91 -8.07 24.74
C GLU A 206 -5.09 -9.59 24.92
N TYR A 207 -5.23 -10.32 23.82
CA TYR A 207 -5.36 -11.77 23.84
C TYR A 207 -4.13 -12.43 24.47
N MET A 208 -2.93 -12.08 24.01
CA MET A 208 -1.68 -12.72 24.45
C MET A 208 -1.27 -12.32 25.87
N GLN A 209 -1.48 -11.07 26.27
CA GLN A 209 -0.99 -10.55 27.56
C GLN A 209 -1.98 -10.75 28.70
N VAL A 210 -3.29 -10.79 28.42
CA VAL A 210 -4.33 -10.82 29.45
C VAL A 210 -5.21 -12.05 29.31
N ARG A 211 -5.81 -12.25 28.14
CA ARG A 211 -6.92 -13.22 28.00
C ARG A 211 -6.45 -14.67 28.00
N GLN A 212 -5.45 -15.01 27.20
CA GLN A 212 -4.89 -16.35 27.15
C GLN A 212 -4.32 -16.81 28.50
N PRO A 213 -3.57 -15.97 29.26
CA PRO A 213 -3.19 -16.31 30.63
C PRO A 213 -4.37 -16.63 31.55
N LEU A 214 -5.48 -15.88 31.45
CA LEU A 214 -6.70 -16.16 32.22
C LEU A 214 -7.36 -17.49 31.82
N MET A 215 -7.37 -17.82 30.52
CA MET A 215 -7.89 -19.12 30.03
C MET A 215 -7.10 -20.30 30.62
N ASN A 216 -5.78 -20.11 30.77
CA ASN A 216 -4.87 -21.13 31.30
C ASN A 216 -4.81 -21.16 32.83
N SER A 217 -5.55 -20.29 33.53
CA SER A 217 -5.51 -20.20 34.99
C SER A 217 -6.29 -21.34 35.66
N ASP A 218 -5.86 -21.71 36.86
CA ASP A 218 -6.49 -22.76 37.67
C ASP A 218 -7.85 -22.36 38.28
N GLU A 219 -8.34 -21.14 38.04
CA GLU A 219 -9.66 -20.67 38.46
C GLU A 219 -10.78 -21.37 37.66
N TYR A 220 -10.96 -22.66 37.91
CA TYR A 220 -11.90 -23.50 37.20
C TYR A 220 -13.35 -23.15 37.58
N GLY A 221 -14.18 -22.92 36.55
CA GLY A 221 -15.65 -22.86 36.68
C GLY A 221 -16.28 -21.48 36.88
N ARG A 222 -15.53 -20.38 37.07
CA ARG A 222 -16.14 -19.05 37.21
C ARG A 222 -16.36 -18.39 35.85
N ILE A 223 -17.63 -18.16 35.49
CA ILE A 223 -17.99 -17.29 34.37
C ILE A 223 -17.72 -15.84 34.79
N LEU A 224 -16.84 -15.16 34.08
CA LEU A 224 -16.65 -13.73 34.26
C LEU A 224 -17.67 -12.97 33.42
N SER A 225 -18.31 -11.98 34.05
CA SER A 225 -18.97 -10.93 33.29
C SER A 225 -17.96 -10.29 32.34
N PRO A 226 -18.36 -9.85 31.13
CA PRO A 226 -17.43 -9.23 30.21
C PRO A 226 -16.76 -8.04 30.88
N THR A 227 -15.48 -8.21 31.20
CA THR A 227 -14.67 -7.16 31.83
C THR A 227 -14.36 -6.02 30.87
N ALA A 228 -14.43 -6.30 29.56
CA ALA A 228 -14.12 -5.38 28.48
C ALA A 228 -15.19 -5.46 27.38
N ASN A 229 -15.36 -4.34 26.68
CA ASN A 229 -16.35 -4.19 25.62
C ASN A 229 -15.84 -4.84 24.32
N PHE A 230 -15.77 -6.17 24.26
CA PHE A 230 -15.29 -6.90 23.07
C PHE A 230 -16.42 -7.35 22.15
N VAL A 231 -16.07 -7.56 20.87
CA VAL A 231 -16.97 -8.12 19.86
C VAL A 231 -17.32 -9.58 20.16
N GLY A 232 -16.35 -10.38 20.62
CA GLY A 232 -16.57 -11.78 20.99
C GLY A 232 -16.64 -12.75 19.81
N ALA A 233 -17.06 -13.99 20.06
CA ALA A 233 -17.09 -15.05 19.03
C ALA A 233 -18.27 -16.02 19.15
N VAL A 234 -18.72 -16.52 18.00
CA VAL A 234 -19.72 -17.58 17.89
C VAL A 234 -19.02 -18.94 17.73
N THR A 235 -19.45 -19.97 18.42
CA THR A 235 -18.82 -21.30 18.36
C THR A 235 -19.84 -22.42 18.56
N ASN A 236 -19.51 -23.61 18.08
CA ASN A 236 -20.20 -24.87 18.42
C ASN A 236 -19.35 -25.76 19.34
N LYS A 237 -18.21 -25.25 19.83
CA LYS A 237 -17.27 -26.00 20.68
C LYS A 237 -17.39 -25.55 22.13
N VAL A 238 -17.89 -26.45 22.97
CA VAL A 238 -18.11 -26.21 24.41
C VAL A 238 -16.84 -25.77 25.14
N VAL A 239 -15.69 -26.37 24.81
CA VAL A 239 -14.38 -26.01 25.40
C VAL A 239 -14.06 -24.53 25.18
N ILE A 240 -14.33 -23.99 24.00
CA ILE A 240 -14.07 -22.57 23.68
C ILE A 240 -15.00 -21.65 24.47
N VAL A 241 -16.26 -22.06 24.69
CA VAL A 241 -17.21 -21.30 25.50
C VAL A 241 -16.70 -21.20 26.93
N GLU A 242 -16.21 -22.31 27.49
CA GLU A 242 -15.64 -22.35 28.82
C GLU A 242 -14.40 -21.44 28.92
N GLU A 243 -13.44 -21.57 28.01
CA GLU A 243 -12.23 -20.75 27.95
C GLU A 243 -12.56 -19.25 27.83
N PHE A 244 -13.42 -18.87 26.89
CA PHE A 244 -13.74 -17.47 26.62
C PHE A 244 -14.57 -16.85 27.76
N ALA A 245 -15.54 -17.59 28.31
CA ALA A 245 -16.32 -17.13 29.44
C ALA A 245 -15.46 -16.93 30.69
N LYS A 246 -14.47 -17.81 30.93
CA LYS A 246 -13.46 -17.64 31.98
C LYS A 246 -12.56 -16.43 31.75
N ALA A 247 -12.21 -16.13 30.50
CA ALA A 247 -11.41 -14.96 30.14
C ALA A 247 -12.20 -13.63 30.09
N GLY A 248 -13.51 -13.68 30.32
CA GLY A 248 -14.41 -12.53 30.21
C GLY A 248 -14.58 -12.02 28.77
N ILE A 249 -14.38 -12.89 27.78
CA ILE A 249 -14.66 -12.62 26.36
C ILE A 249 -16.11 -13.05 26.07
N PRO A 250 -16.95 -12.18 25.46
CA PRO A 250 -18.29 -12.57 25.05
C PRO A 250 -18.27 -13.75 24.07
N VAL A 251 -19.09 -14.77 24.35
CA VAL A 251 -19.13 -15.98 23.52
C VAL A 251 -20.55 -16.48 23.37
N TRP A 252 -20.87 -17.00 22.18
CA TRP A 252 -22.17 -17.56 21.87
C TRP A 252 -22.03 -19.00 21.39
N LEU A 253 -22.72 -19.92 22.08
CA LEU A 253 -22.73 -21.35 21.78
C LEU A 253 -23.94 -21.71 20.93
N ILE A 254 -23.71 -22.24 19.73
CA ILE A 254 -24.76 -22.78 18.86
C ILE A 254 -24.85 -24.29 19.04
N ARG A 255 -26.07 -24.78 19.29
CA ARG A 255 -26.37 -26.20 19.44
C ARG A 255 -27.60 -26.59 18.61
N PRO A 256 -27.62 -27.80 18.03
CA PRO A 256 -28.84 -28.40 17.50
C PRO A 256 -29.95 -28.43 18.57
N ILE A 257 -31.20 -28.20 18.18
CA ILE A 257 -32.33 -28.16 19.14
C ILE A 257 -32.51 -29.46 19.93
N ARG A 258 -32.10 -30.59 19.33
CA ARG A 258 -32.09 -31.91 19.97
C ARG A 258 -31.17 -32.01 21.20
N GLU A 259 -30.19 -31.12 21.32
CA GLU A 259 -29.25 -31.02 22.46
C GLU A 259 -29.77 -30.07 23.55
N PHE A 260 -31.00 -29.55 23.41
CA PHE A 260 -31.64 -28.80 24.47
C PHE A 260 -32.10 -29.75 25.58
N HIS A 261 -31.30 -29.83 26.65
CA HIS A 261 -31.57 -30.67 27.82
C HIS A 261 -32.52 -29.98 28.80
N GLU A 262 -33.17 -30.79 29.65
CA GLU A 262 -34.05 -30.28 30.71
C GLU A 262 -33.30 -29.50 31.77
N ASP A 263 -31.98 -29.63 31.85
CA ASP A 263 -31.12 -28.92 32.80
C ASP A 263 -30.50 -27.65 32.23
N THR A 264 -30.60 -27.42 30.92
CA THR A 264 -30.12 -26.17 30.30
C THR A 264 -30.94 -24.99 30.79
N ARG A 265 -30.30 -24.05 31.47
CA ARG A 265 -30.93 -22.82 31.95
C ARG A 265 -30.69 -21.67 30.98
N ILE A 266 -31.76 -21.01 30.56
CA ILE A 266 -31.73 -19.79 29.76
C ILE A 266 -32.64 -18.77 30.45
N ASP A 267 -32.06 -17.65 30.91
CA ASP A 267 -32.81 -16.68 31.71
C ASP A 267 -33.77 -15.84 30.85
N THR A 268 -33.40 -15.51 29.62
CA THR A 268 -34.21 -14.69 28.70
C THR A 268 -34.11 -15.19 27.26
N VAL A 269 -35.26 -15.32 26.59
CA VAL A 269 -35.30 -15.58 25.14
C VAL A 269 -35.43 -14.25 24.40
N ILE A 270 -34.59 -14.03 23.40
CA ILE A 270 -34.61 -12.83 22.57
C ILE A 270 -34.59 -13.19 21.09
N THR A 271 -35.05 -12.26 20.26
CA THR A 271 -34.88 -12.34 18.81
C THR A 271 -33.44 -11.92 18.47
N PRO A 272 -32.69 -12.71 17.67
CA PRO A 272 -31.36 -12.30 17.22
C PRO A 272 -31.42 -10.95 16.52
N THR A 273 -30.51 -10.05 16.85
CA THR A 273 -30.45 -8.72 16.22
C THR A 273 -29.81 -8.87 14.83
N PRO A 274 -30.52 -8.54 13.74
CA PRO A 274 -29.99 -8.66 12.38
C PRO A 274 -28.97 -7.54 12.09
N ALA A 275 -28.10 -7.75 11.10
CA ALA A 275 -27.07 -6.78 10.74
C ALA A 275 -27.63 -5.41 10.32
N GLU A 276 -28.79 -5.39 9.67
CA GLU A 276 -29.53 -4.19 9.27
C GLU A 276 -29.90 -3.31 10.47
N ALA A 277 -30.16 -3.93 11.63
CA ALA A 277 -30.50 -3.21 12.86
C ALA A 277 -29.28 -2.64 13.58
N MET A 278 -28.07 -2.97 13.13
CA MET A 278 -26.79 -2.59 13.77
C MET A 278 -26.12 -1.36 13.13
N ASN A 279 -26.85 -0.58 12.30
CA ASN A 279 -26.30 0.53 11.51
C ASN A 279 -25.11 0.14 10.62
N ILE A 280 -25.05 -1.12 10.18
CA ILE A 280 -24.01 -1.63 9.29
C ILE A 280 -24.33 -1.19 7.86
N GLU A 281 -23.35 -0.64 7.16
CA GLU A 281 -23.50 -0.26 5.75
C GLU A 281 -23.55 -1.50 4.87
N LEU A 282 -24.65 -1.67 4.12
CA LEU A 282 -24.86 -2.82 3.25
C LEU A 282 -24.68 -2.49 1.76
N ARG A 283 -24.67 -1.20 1.41
CA ARG A 283 -24.57 -0.76 0.00
C ARG A 283 -23.18 -1.12 -0.56
N PRO A 284 -23.11 -1.70 -1.76
CA PRO A 284 -21.84 -2.07 -2.37
C PRO A 284 -20.98 -0.84 -2.67
N TRP A 285 -19.67 -1.04 -2.64
CA TRP A 285 -18.68 -0.02 -3.01
C TRP A 285 -18.86 0.42 -4.46
N ARG A 286 -18.94 1.74 -4.71
CA ARG A 286 -19.14 2.28 -6.05
C ARG A 286 -17.85 2.24 -6.87
N GLY A 287 -17.94 1.91 -8.16
CA GLY A 287 -16.84 2.01 -9.12
C GLY A 287 -15.73 0.95 -9.02
N HIS A 288 -15.94 -0.12 -8.24
CA HIS A 288 -15.07 -1.31 -8.22
C HIS A 288 -15.94 -2.55 -8.34
N LYS A 289 -15.48 -3.60 -9.04
CA LYS A 289 -16.14 -4.90 -8.89
C LYS A 289 -15.85 -5.37 -7.48
N THR A 290 -16.91 -5.48 -6.71
CA THR A 290 -16.82 -6.07 -5.39
C THR A 290 -16.45 -7.54 -5.56
N ASN A 291 -15.28 -7.94 -5.07
CA ASN A 291 -14.96 -9.36 -5.02
C ASN A 291 -15.94 -10.03 -4.10
N VAL A 292 -16.65 -11.01 -4.64
CA VAL A 292 -17.46 -11.95 -3.87
C VAL A 292 -16.57 -13.14 -3.61
N TRP A 293 -16.02 -13.21 -2.39
CA TRP A 293 -15.42 -14.45 -1.93
C TRP A 293 -16.50 -15.33 -1.34
N ASN A 294 -16.47 -16.60 -1.74
CA ASN A 294 -17.41 -17.63 -1.33
C ASN A 294 -16.59 -18.71 -0.62
N GLN A 295 -16.53 -18.63 0.71
CA GLN A 295 -15.85 -19.61 1.54
C GLN A 295 -16.68 -19.90 2.80
N ASP A 296 -16.35 -20.99 3.48
CA ASP A 296 -16.92 -21.34 4.78
C ASP A 296 -16.58 -20.24 5.81
N ALA A 297 -17.54 -19.90 6.66
CA ALA A 297 -17.35 -18.91 7.73
C ALA A 297 -16.23 -19.29 8.72
N ALA A 298 -15.93 -20.59 8.88
CA ALA A 298 -14.85 -21.11 9.71
C ALA A 298 -13.50 -21.23 9.00
N ASP A 299 -13.40 -20.93 7.70
CA ASP A 299 -12.14 -21.05 6.96
C ASP A 299 -11.17 -19.94 7.40
N PRO A 300 -9.98 -20.27 7.95
CA PRO A 300 -8.98 -19.27 8.31
C PRO A 300 -8.51 -18.43 7.11
N GLN A 301 -8.60 -18.94 5.88
CA GLN A 301 -8.22 -18.18 4.69
C GLN A 301 -9.16 -17.02 4.40
N ARG A 302 -10.40 -17.05 4.90
CA ARG A 302 -11.35 -15.95 4.75
C ARG A 302 -10.77 -14.65 5.31
N HIS A 303 -10.27 -14.68 6.54
CA HIS A 303 -9.67 -13.49 7.17
C HIS A 303 -8.35 -13.10 6.50
N ASN A 304 -7.50 -14.08 6.15
CA ASN A 304 -6.25 -13.80 5.44
C ASN A 304 -6.51 -13.08 4.11
N ASN A 305 -7.53 -13.51 3.37
CA ASN A 305 -7.93 -12.89 2.10
C ASN A 305 -8.48 -11.48 2.28
N LEU A 306 -9.21 -11.19 3.38
CA LEU A 306 -9.64 -9.83 3.71
C LEU A 306 -8.46 -8.90 3.93
N MET A 307 -7.45 -9.38 4.67
CA MET A 307 -6.22 -8.63 4.90
C MET A 307 -5.41 -8.44 3.61
N LEU A 308 -5.33 -9.47 2.77
CA LEU A 308 -4.68 -9.41 1.46
C LEU A 308 -5.36 -8.42 0.51
N PHE A 309 -6.69 -8.40 0.48
CA PHE A 309 -7.43 -7.43 -0.30
C PHE A 309 -7.09 -6.00 0.12
N GLY A 310 -7.01 -5.73 1.43
CA GLY A 310 -6.54 -4.45 1.95
C GLY A 310 -5.20 -4.02 1.37
N ARG A 311 -4.22 -4.95 1.37
CA ARG A 311 -2.88 -4.72 0.81
C ARG A 311 -2.92 -4.41 -0.68
N GLU A 312 -3.71 -5.15 -1.46
CA GLU A 312 -3.77 -5.00 -2.92
C GLU A 312 -4.62 -3.81 -3.39
N PHE A 313 -5.63 -3.38 -2.63
CA PHE A 313 -6.59 -2.37 -3.06
C PHE A 313 -5.95 -1.01 -3.40
N LEU A 314 -4.92 -0.62 -2.63
CA LEU A 314 -4.10 0.57 -2.89
C LEU A 314 -2.64 0.22 -3.12
N ALA A 315 -2.35 -1.04 -3.48
CA ALA A 315 -1.02 -1.36 -3.98
C ALA A 315 -0.84 -0.54 -5.25
N TYR A 316 0.08 0.41 -5.28
CA TYR A 316 0.49 0.98 -6.55
C TYR A 316 1.06 -0.15 -7.41
N THR A 317 0.90 -0.05 -8.73
CA THR A 317 1.26 -1.12 -9.65
C THR A 317 2.72 -1.52 -9.43
N ASP A 318 2.93 -2.67 -8.81
CA ASP A 318 4.25 -3.25 -8.69
C ASP A 318 4.63 -3.86 -10.04
N PHE A 319 5.66 -3.31 -10.68
CA PHE A 319 6.15 -3.77 -11.97
C PHE A 319 6.93 -5.07 -11.80
N GLY A 320 6.22 -6.14 -11.48
CA GLY A 320 6.83 -7.45 -11.23
C GLY A 320 5.87 -8.46 -10.64
N ARG A 321 4.82 -8.01 -9.95
CA ARG A 321 3.83 -8.89 -9.31
C ARG A 321 2.45 -8.59 -9.88
N THR A 322 1.82 -9.59 -10.51
CA THR A 322 0.43 -9.48 -10.97
C THR A 322 -0.49 -9.47 -9.76
N SER A 323 -1.08 -8.32 -9.43
CA SER A 323 -2.16 -8.26 -8.44
C SER A 323 -3.42 -8.90 -9.03
N VAL A 324 -4.04 -9.80 -8.28
CA VAL A 324 -5.31 -10.47 -8.63
C VAL A 324 -6.45 -9.45 -8.63
N VAL A 325 -6.34 -8.35 -7.85
CA VAL A 325 -7.27 -7.21 -7.84
C VAL A 325 -7.32 -6.45 -9.18
N ARG A 326 -6.35 -6.62 -10.10
CA ARG A 326 -6.44 -6.01 -11.45
C ARG A 326 -7.68 -6.43 -12.23
N ASP A 327 -8.18 -7.65 -12.01
CA ASP A 327 -9.37 -8.16 -12.72
C ASP A 327 -10.69 -7.73 -12.07
N THR A 328 -10.59 -7.10 -10.89
CA THR A 328 -11.71 -6.74 -10.02
C THR A 328 -11.96 -5.23 -10.05
N ILE A 329 -11.15 -4.47 -10.77
CA ILE A 329 -11.39 -3.05 -11.03
C ILE A 329 -12.04 -2.92 -12.41
N GLU A 330 -13.13 -2.17 -12.52
CA GLU A 330 -13.66 -1.80 -13.83
C GLU A 330 -12.57 -1.05 -14.58
N ARG A 331 -12.11 -1.64 -15.70
CA ARG A 331 -11.12 -1.01 -16.54
C ARG A 331 -11.78 0.24 -17.13
N PRO A 332 -11.19 1.45 -16.98
CA PRO A 332 -11.55 2.54 -17.86
C PRO A 332 -11.39 2.06 -19.32
N PRO A 333 -12.11 2.66 -20.29
CA PRO A 333 -11.95 2.30 -21.69
C PRO A 333 -10.46 2.26 -22.05
N PRO A 334 -10.01 1.24 -22.81
CA PRO A 334 -8.60 0.96 -22.99
C PRO A 334 -7.86 2.23 -23.44
N VAL A 335 -6.90 2.65 -22.62
CA VAL A 335 -5.87 3.57 -23.08
C VAL A 335 -5.16 2.86 -24.23
N PRO A 336 -4.91 3.52 -25.38
CA PRO A 336 -4.17 2.89 -26.48
C PRO A 336 -2.89 2.27 -25.91
N SER A 337 -2.73 0.96 -26.10
CA SER A 337 -1.55 0.23 -25.65
C SER A 337 -0.30 0.95 -26.15
N PHE A 338 0.63 1.25 -25.24
CA PHE A 338 1.93 1.80 -25.58
C PHE A 338 2.91 0.75 -26.13
N GLY A 339 2.48 -0.51 -26.22
CA GLY A 339 3.23 -1.62 -26.81
C GLY A 339 2.55 -2.10 -28.08
N HIS A 340 3.30 -2.04 -29.18
CA HIS A 340 3.07 -2.65 -30.48
C HIS A 340 1.72 -2.33 -31.15
N ASP A 341 1.74 -1.39 -32.11
CA ASP A 341 1.08 -1.55 -33.41
C ASP A 341 0.98 -0.20 -34.13
N TYR A 342 2.04 0.19 -34.84
CA TYR A 342 1.91 1.05 -36.03
C TYR A 342 3.01 0.70 -37.02
N SER A 343 2.90 -0.48 -37.61
CA SER A 343 3.47 -0.78 -38.93
C SER A 343 2.36 -1.29 -39.85
N ALA A 344 1.28 -0.52 -40.00
CA ALA A 344 0.35 -0.68 -41.10
C ALA A 344 0.79 0.24 -42.25
N GLY A 345 1.81 -0.20 -42.99
CA GLY A 345 1.95 0.21 -44.39
C GLY A 345 0.86 -0.48 -45.23
N PRO A 346 0.52 0.05 -46.42
CA PRO A 346 -0.62 -0.43 -47.19
C PRO A 346 -0.43 -1.90 -47.58
N ALA A 347 -1.50 -2.67 -47.39
CA ALA A 347 -1.58 -4.10 -47.61
C ALA A 347 -0.91 -4.54 -48.93
N ARG A 348 0.18 -5.29 -48.82
CA ARG A 348 0.61 -6.18 -49.90
C ARG A 348 -0.01 -7.55 -49.64
N ALA A 349 -0.60 -8.09 -50.70
CA ALA A 349 -1.26 -9.39 -50.73
C ALA A 349 -0.38 -10.52 -50.12
N PRO A 350 -1.00 -11.55 -49.52
CA PRO A 350 -0.27 -12.56 -48.78
C PRO A 350 0.53 -13.45 -49.74
N ARG A 351 1.85 -13.53 -49.52
CA ARG A 351 2.69 -14.59 -50.09
C ARG A 351 2.78 -15.74 -49.09
N ALA A 352 2.64 -16.95 -49.63
CA ALA A 352 2.60 -18.21 -48.91
C ALA A 352 3.88 -18.49 -48.11
N HIS A 353 3.69 -19.29 -47.06
CA HIS A 353 4.64 -19.89 -46.13
C HIS A 353 6.12 -19.93 -46.55
N ASN A 354 7.01 -19.45 -45.66
CA ASN A 354 8.30 -20.07 -45.36
C ASN A 354 8.87 -19.55 -44.02
N GLU A 355 9.22 -20.53 -43.17
CA GLU A 355 10.18 -20.55 -42.04
C GLU A 355 10.04 -19.58 -40.84
N PRO A 356 10.42 -20.02 -39.61
CA PRO A 356 10.36 -19.18 -38.42
C PRO A 356 11.43 -18.08 -38.51
N GLN A 357 10.98 -16.85 -38.76
CA GLN A 357 11.82 -15.66 -38.62
C GLN A 357 12.27 -15.54 -37.16
N HIS A 358 13.58 -15.69 -36.94
CA HIS A 358 14.23 -15.26 -35.71
C HIS A 358 13.94 -13.78 -35.47
N ASP A 359 13.22 -13.46 -34.39
CA ASP A 359 13.08 -12.08 -33.95
C ASP A 359 14.47 -11.43 -33.79
N PRO A 360 14.72 -10.24 -34.36
CA PRO A 360 16.01 -9.60 -34.26
C PRO A 360 16.33 -9.30 -32.79
N LYS A 361 17.49 -9.79 -32.32
CA LYS A 361 18.00 -9.55 -30.97
C LYS A 361 17.93 -8.04 -30.63
N PRO A 362 17.44 -7.67 -29.43
CA PRO A 362 17.31 -6.27 -29.02
C PRO A 362 18.65 -5.53 -29.11
N ARG A 363 18.70 -4.43 -29.88
CA ARG A 363 19.93 -3.64 -30.07
C ARG A 363 20.04 -2.57 -28.99
N ILE A 364 20.66 -2.91 -27.86
CA ILE A 364 21.04 -1.93 -26.83
C ILE A 364 22.27 -1.14 -27.31
N GLN A 365 22.18 0.19 -27.33
CA GLN A 365 23.33 1.08 -27.54
C GLN A 365 23.72 1.72 -26.21
N LEU A 366 24.85 1.27 -25.66
CA LEU A 366 25.51 1.96 -24.54
C LEU A 366 26.35 3.10 -25.11
N SER A 367 26.20 4.28 -24.53
CA SER A 367 26.93 5.50 -24.85
C SER A 367 27.99 5.78 -23.77
N PRO A 368 29.10 6.49 -24.10
CA PRO A 368 30.07 6.92 -23.10
C PRO A 368 29.46 7.76 -21.97
N THR A 369 28.38 8.50 -22.27
CA THR A 369 27.61 9.26 -21.28
C THR A 369 26.89 8.39 -20.25
N ASP A 370 26.61 7.12 -20.56
CA ASP A 370 25.97 6.20 -19.60
C ASP A 370 26.91 5.87 -18.43
N VAL A 371 28.23 5.87 -18.65
CA VAL A 371 29.24 5.66 -17.59
C VAL A 371 29.22 6.80 -16.57
N LEU A 372 28.90 8.02 -17.00
CA LEU A 372 28.85 9.20 -16.12
C LEU A 372 27.70 9.11 -15.11
N HIS A 373 26.65 8.35 -15.42
CA HIS A 373 25.53 8.13 -14.49
C HIS A 373 25.88 7.20 -13.31
N PHE A 374 27.03 6.51 -13.35
CA PHE A 374 27.57 5.70 -12.24
C PHE A 374 28.53 6.49 -11.34
N ARG A 375 28.56 7.82 -11.47
CA ARG A 375 29.39 8.72 -10.66
C ARG A 375 28.52 9.76 -9.94
N PRO A 376 28.95 10.28 -8.78
CA PRO A 376 28.24 11.34 -8.09
C PRO A 376 28.07 12.59 -8.95
N ASN A 377 26.89 13.19 -8.95
CA ASN A 377 26.64 14.51 -9.54
C ASN A 377 26.85 15.59 -8.48
N LEU A 378 27.89 16.41 -8.63
CA LEU A 378 28.33 17.38 -7.62
C LEU A 378 27.62 18.75 -7.69
N HIS A 379 26.58 18.88 -8.51
CA HIS A 379 25.83 20.13 -8.65
C HIS A 379 25.24 20.61 -7.31
N ARG A 380 25.17 21.93 -7.08
CA ARG A 380 24.69 22.54 -5.81
C ARG A 380 23.28 22.11 -5.36
N PHE A 381 22.40 21.80 -6.32
CA PHE A 381 21.03 21.30 -6.06
C PHE A 381 20.95 19.78 -5.81
N MET A 382 22.02 19.03 -6.05
CA MET A 382 22.01 17.59 -5.79
C MET A 382 22.26 17.32 -4.30
N PRO A 383 21.48 16.42 -3.68
CA PRO A 383 21.76 15.93 -2.34
C PRO A 383 23.04 15.08 -2.32
N ILE A 384 23.53 14.76 -1.12
CA ILE A 384 24.77 14.00 -0.92
C ILE A 384 24.47 12.51 -1.10
N MET A 385 25.20 11.83 -1.97
CA MET A 385 25.12 10.38 -2.15
C MET A 385 25.85 9.66 -1.00
N MET A 386 25.29 8.57 -0.49
CA MET A 386 25.88 7.80 0.61
C MET A 386 27.12 7.00 0.18
N GLU A 387 28.16 6.95 1.01
CA GLU A 387 29.49 6.43 0.63
C GLU A 387 29.48 4.96 0.18
N SER A 388 28.79 4.08 0.93
CA SER A 388 28.63 2.66 0.57
C SER A 388 27.99 2.48 -0.81
N TRP A 389 27.12 3.41 -1.20
CA TRP A 389 26.39 3.38 -2.48
C TRP A 389 27.19 4.01 -3.63
N VAL A 390 28.02 5.02 -3.34
CA VAL A 390 29.07 5.48 -4.27
C VAL A 390 30.01 4.32 -4.59
N HIS A 391 30.44 3.58 -3.57
CA HIS A 391 31.27 2.38 -3.75
C HIS A 391 30.53 1.37 -4.64
N GLY A 392 29.29 1.01 -4.31
CA GLY A 392 28.48 0.08 -5.10
C GLY A 392 28.37 0.45 -6.57
N LEU A 393 28.08 1.71 -6.90
CA LEU A 393 28.05 2.22 -8.28
C LEU A 393 29.41 2.09 -8.97
N SER A 394 30.50 2.40 -8.27
CA SER A 394 31.87 2.32 -8.82
C SER A 394 32.29 0.89 -9.19
N THR A 395 31.66 -0.11 -8.57
CA THR A 395 31.96 -1.52 -8.83
C THR A 395 31.33 -2.07 -10.13
N VAL A 396 30.47 -1.29 -10.80
CA VAL A 396 29.73 -1.74 -11.98
C VAL A 396 30.55 -1.53 -13.26
N ALA A 397 30.85 -2.64 -13.94
CA ALA A 397 31.45 -2.59 -15.27
C ALA A 397 30.36 -2.35 -16.34
N VAL A 398 30.27 -1.12 -16.84
CA VAL A 398 29.29 -0.71 -17.85
C VAL A 398 29.66 -1.27 -19.22
N THR A 399 29.28 -2.51 -19.49
CA THR A 399 29.57 -3.21 -20.75
C THR A 399 28.42 -4.14 -21.13
N LYS A 400 28.13 -4.27 -22.43
CA LYS A 400 27.02 -5.10 -22.93
C LYS A 400 27.08 -6.57 -22.49
N LYS A 401 28.29 -7.09 -22.20
CA LYS A 401 28.52 -8.46 -21.71
C LYS A 401 27.78 -8.75 -20.40
N TYR A 402 27.60 -7.73 -19.56
CA TYR A 402 26.99 -7.88 -18.24
C TYR A 402 25.49 -7.62 -18.24
N ILE A 403 24.86 -7.39 -19.40
CA ILE A 403 23.40 -7.23 -19.52
C ILE A 403 22.76 -8.61 -19.67
N SER A 404 21.63 -8.82 -18.99
CA SER A 404 20.86 -10.05 -19.04
C SER A 404 20.47 -10.42 -20.48
N PRO A 405 20.61 -11.69 -20.88
CA PRO A 405 20.02 -12.19 -22.12
C PRO A 405 18.50 -12.01 -22.20
N GLN A 406 17.83 -11.90 -21.05
CA GLN A 406 16.38 -11.73 -20.94
C GLN A 406 15.93 -10.26 -20.99
N TYR A 407 16.87 -9.32 -21.21
CA TYR A 407 16.56 -7.90 -21.28
C TYR A 407 15.50 -7.59 -22.34
N LYS A 408 14.48 -6.82 -21.95
CA LYS A 408 13.41 -6.34 -22.83
C LYS A 408 13.65 -4.87 -23.19
N GLU A 409 13.52 -4.52 -24.46
CA GLU A 409 13.65 -3.13 -24.91
C GLU A 409 12.62 -2.24 -24.18
N GLY A 410 13.09 -1.12 -23.61
CA GLY A 410 12.28 -0.23 -22.77
C GLY A 410 12.37 -0.52 -21.26
N ALA A 411 12.99 -1.62 -20.83
CA ALA A 411 13.25 -1.89 -19.41
C ALA A 411 14.16 -0.82 -18.76
N ASN A 412 15.01 -0.14 -19.54
CA ASN A 412 15.88 0.94 -19.08
C ASN A 412 15.16 2.29 -18.80
N GLY A 413 13.83 2.31 -18.71
CA GLY A 413 13.08 3.52 -18.38
C GLY A 413 13.03 3.82 -16.88
N PHE A 414 12.34 4.91 -16.54
CA PHE A 414 12.13 5.39 -15.18
C PHE A 414 10.64 5.56 -14.89
N ILE A 415 10.26 5.36 -13.63
CA ILE A 415 8.89 5.54 -13.15
C ILE A 415 8.55 7.02 -12.95
N PHE A 416 9.49 7.76 -12.35
CA PHE A 416 9.48 9.22 -12.26
C PHE A 416 10.64 9.79 -13.08
N PRO A 417 10.61 11.07 -13.48
CA PRO A 417 11.74 11.67 -14.19
C PRO A 417 13.04 11.50 -13.38
N PRO A 418 14.15 11.05 -14.01
CA PRO A 418 15.42 10.95 -13.31
C PRO A 418 15.93 12.34 -12.90
N PRO A 419 16.74 12.47 -11.83
CA PRO A 419 17.27 13.76 -11.37
C PRO A 419 18.00 14.53 -12.48
N THR A 420 18.63 13.79 -13.39
CA THR A 420 19.37 14.33 -14.53
C THR A 420 18.50 14.96 -15.63
N THR A 421 17.16 14.86 -15.53
CA THR A 421 16.19 15.63 -16.34
C THR A 421 16.09 17.07 -15.83
N PHE A 422 16.25 17.29 -14.52
CA PHE A 422 16.24 18.61 -13.89
C PHE A 422 17.65 19.23 -13.87
N VAL A 423 18.65 18.43 -13.48
CA VAL A 423 20.03 18.84 -13.27
C VAL A 423 20.97 18.00 -14.14
N PRO A 424 21.33 18.47 -15.35
CA PRO A 424 22.21 17.73 -16.25
C PRO A 424 23.57 17.40 -15.62
N LEU A 425 24.16 16.27 -16.03
CA LEU A 425 25.51 15.88 -15.62
C LEU A 425 26.54 16.94 -16.06
N ASN A 426 27.52 17.23 -15.19
CA ASN A 426 28.62 18.18 -15.42
C ASN A 426 28.15 19.63 -15.70
N SER A 427 26.99 20.02 -15.18
CA SER A 427 26.59 21.43 -15.17
C SER A 427 27.26 22.11 -13.98
N ASP A 428 28.40 22.77 -14.17
CA ASP A 428 29.00 23.61 -13.11
C ASP A 428 28.41 25.04 -13.11
N ALA A 429 27.51 25.34 -14.05
CA ALA A 429 26.92 26.65 -14.31
C ALA A 429 25.43 26.76 -13.96
N ASP A 430 24.90 27.99 -13.99
CA ASP A 430 23.47 28.27 -13.82
C ASP A 430 22.60 27.48 -14.80
N LEU A 431 21.59 26.79 -14.27
CA LEU A 431 20.67 25.98 -15.05
C LEU A 431 19.84 26.84 -15.99
N LYS A 432 19.69 26.40 -17.24
CA LYS A 432 18.97 27.15 -18.29
C LYS A 432 17.49 27.34 -17.92
N PRO A 433 16.81 28.38 -18.45
CA PRO A 433 15.38 28.60 -18.23
C PRO A 433 14.48 27.41 -18.58
N ARG A 434 14.93 26.54 -19.48
CA ARG A 434 14.22 25.29 -19.82
C ARG A 434 14.10 24.34 -18.63
N GLN A 435 15.12 24.22 -17.79
CA GLN A 435 15.16 23.30 -16.66
C GLN A 435 14.24 23.78 -15.55
N LEU A 436 14.13 25.10 -15.34
CA LEU A 436 13.15 25.69 -14.44
C LEU A 436 11.72 25.34 -14.89
N LYS A 437 11.42 25.46 -16.19
CA LYS A 437 10.11 25.06 -16.75
C LYS A 437 9.81 23.57 -16.56
N ILE A 438 10.82 22.70 -16.68
CA ILE A 438 10.69 21.27 -16.41
C ILE A 438 10.36 21.02 -14.94
N LEU A 439 11.03 21.71 -14.02
CA LEU A 439 10.74 21.63 -12.58
C LEU A 439 9.30 22.07 -12.30
N HIS A 440 8.86 23.21 -12.85
CA HIS A 440 7.49 23.69 -12.66
C HIS A 440 6.46 22.71 -13.19
N ALA A 441 6.66 22.19 -14.41
CA ALA A 441 5.79 21.17 -14.99
C ALA A 441 5.73 19.90 -14.12
N TYR A 442 6.85 19.48 -13.54
CA TYR A 442 6.87 18.35 -12.62
C TYR A 442 6.05 18.62 -11.35
N ILE A 443 6.23 19.78 -10.70
CA ILE A 443 5.50 20.15 -9.48
C ILE A 443 4.00 20.27 -9.77
N THR A 444 3.62 20.96 -10.85
CA THR A 444 2.23 21.12 -11.28
C THR A 444 1.54 19.78 -11.54
N HIS A 445 2.27 18.79 -12.06
CA HIS A 445 1.70 17.50 -12.41
C HIS A 445 2.02 16.37 -11.42
N LEU A 446 2.67 16.67 -10.28
CA LEU A 446 3.15 15.65 -9.35
C LEU A 446 2.03 14.73 -8.89
N ASP A 447 0.88 15.30 -8.51
CA ASP A 447 -0.27 14.55 -8.03
C ASP A 447 -0.81 13.58 -9.11
N VAL A 448 -0.79 14.00 -10.38
CA VAL A 448 -1.19 13.17 -11.53
C VAL A 448 -0.17 12.06 -11.82
N LEU A 449 1.12 12.38 -11.69
CA LEU A 449 2.20 11.39 -11.84
C LEU A 449 2.16 10.34 -10.73
N LEU A 450 1.77 10.72 -9.51
CA LEU A 450 1.52 9.77 -8.41
C LEU A 450 0.26 8.93 -8.72
N LEU A 451 -0.82 9.55 -9.20
CA LEU A 451 -2.05 8.83 -9.57
C LEU A 451 -1.81 7.79 -10.67
N ARG A 452 -0.94 8.09 -11.65
CA ARG A 452 -0.51 7.17 -12.72
C ARG A 452 -0.05 5.82 -12.18
N MET A 453 0.49 5.81 -10.96
CA MET A 453 0.99 4.59 -10.34
C MET A 453 -0.13 3.68 -9.84
N SER A 454 -1.37 4.15 -9.78
CA SER A 454 -2.52 3.35 -9.35
C SER A 454 -2.70 2.09 -10.23
N PRO A 455 -3.14 0.94 -9.67
CA PRO A 455 -3.49 -0.27 -10.44
C PRO A 455 -4.38 0.01 -11.65
N ARG A 456 -5.24 1.01 -11.54
CA ARG A 456 -6.23 1.40 -12.56
C ARG A 456 -5.59 1.87 -13.86
N LEU A 457 -4.39 2.44 -13.79
CA LEU A 457 -3.76 3.15 -14.91
C LEU A 457 -2.60 2.39 -15.56
N SER A 458 -2.23 1.20 -15.04
CA SER A 458 -1.20 0.32 -15.60
C SER A 458 0.03 1.12 -16.09
N PRO A 459 0.79 1.73 -15.16
CA PRO A 459 1.93 2.57 -15.51
C PRO A 459 2.92 1.80 -16.40
N THR A 460 3.78 2.53 -17.11
CA THR A 460 4.86 1.98 -17.94
C THR A 460 6.18 2.68 -17.65
N LEU A 461 7.32 2.05 -17.91
CA LEU A 461 8.59 2.75 -17.78
C LEU A 461 8.74 3.77 -18.92
N ILE A 462 9.14 5.00 -18.57
CA ILE A 462 9.34 6.09 -19.53
C ILE A 462 10.84 6.33 -19.66
N SER A 463 11.36 6.31 -20.89
CA SER A 463 12.78 6.60 -21.12
C SER A 463 13.13 8.06 -20.81
N ARG A 464 14.38 8.33 -20.43
CA ARG A 464 14.87 9.68 -20.10
C ARG A 464 14.53 10.72 -21.19
N LYS A 465 14.75 10.38 -22.47
CA LYS A 465 14.43 11.25 -23.61
C LYS A 465 12.94 11.59 -23.69
N ARG A 466 12.07 10.66 -23.30
CA ARG A 466 10.61 10.87 -23.26
C ARG A 466 10.20 11.74 -22.08
N TRP A 467 10.84 11.60 -20.91
CA TRP A 467 10.64 12.52 -19.78
C TRP A 467 11.01 13.96 -20.12
N ASP A 468 12.17 14.17 -20.76
CA ASP A 468 12.61 15.51 -21.19
C ASP A 468 11.67 16.15 -22.24
N LEU A 469 10.94 15.33 -23.00
CA LEU A 469 9.91 15.76 -23.96
C LEU A 469 8.57 16.03 -23.28
N LEU A 470 8.20 15.20 -22.30
CA LEU A 470 6.95 15.27 -21.56
C LEU A 470 6.88 16.53 -20.68
N LEU A 471 7.96 16.82 -19.96
CA LEU A 471 8.05 17.96 -19.04
C LEU A 471 8.67 19.21 -19.68
N GLY A 472 9.26 19.07 -20.88
CA GLY A 472 9.94 20.17 -21.56
C GLY A 472 8.96 21.16 -22.21
N PRO A 473 9.33 22.45 -22.35
CA PRO A 473 8.51 23.47 -23.01
C PRO A 473 8.27 23.17 -24.49
N GLU A 474 7.16 23.66 -25.05
CA GLU A 474 6.87 23.55 -26.48
C GLU A 474 8.02 24.16 -27.29
N ARG A 475 8.48 23.44 -28.32
CA ARG A 475 9.39 24.05 -29.29
C ARG A 475 8.51 24.75 -30.29
N SER A 476 8.58 26.09 -30.33
CA SER A 476 7.99 26.89 -31.38
C SER A 476 8.42 26.30 -32.73
N GLN A 477 7.46 26.11 -33.64
CA GLN A 477 7.79 25.75 -35.03
C GLN A 477 8.83 26.77 -35.56
N PRO A 478 9.76 26.38 -36.44
CA PRO A 478 10.42 27.37 -37.27
C PRO A 478 9.32 28.07 -38.08
N HIS A 479 9.00 29.30 -37.71
CA HIS A 479 8.09 30.14 -38.49
C HIS A 479 8.57 30.14 -39.93
N ALA A 480 7.68 29.77 -40.86
CA ALA A 480 7.90 30.07 -42.26
C ALA A 480 8.14 31.58 -42.37
N THR A 481 9.36 31.97 -42.70
CA THR A 481 9.71 33.37 -42.98
C THR A 481 8.75 33.91 -44.05
N PRO A 482 8.06 35.03 -43.82
CA PRO A 482 7.29 35.68 -44.87
C PRO A 482 8.28 36.32 -45.85
N VAL A 483 8.40 35.72 -47.03
CA VAL A 483 9.16 36.33 -48.14
C VAL A 483 8.34 37.49 -48.67
N ALA A 484 8.82 38.71 -48.46
CA ALA A 484 8.40 39.89 -49.20
C ALA A 484 8.85 39.78 -50.67
N GLY A 485 7.96 40.05 -51.63
CA GLY A 485 8.29 40.16 -53.06
C GLY A 485 9.03 41.47 -53.41
N PRO A 486 9.18 41.86 -54.70
CA PRO A 486 8.59 41.30 -55.92
C PRO A 486 9.56 41.17 -57.14
N SER A 487 9.01 40.76 -58.29
CA SER A 487 9.40 41.07 -59.68
C SER A 487 9.95 39.94 -60.59
N SER A 488 9.03 39.47 -61.43
CA SER A 488 9.10 39.33 -62.91
C SER A 488 9.97 38.28 -63.62
N ARG A 489 9.26 37.62 -64.55
CA ARG A 489 9.67 36.95 -65.81
C ARG A 489 9.79 35.42 -65.79
N ASP A 490 8.69 34.85 -66.27
CA ASP A 490 8.48 33.63 -67.05
C ASP A 490 9.74 32.89 -67.56
N THR A 491 9.80 31.57 -67.34
CA THR A 491 9.69 30.58 -68.44
C THR A 491 9.67 29.12 -67.94
N HIS A 492 8.73 28.38 -68.53
CA HIS A 492 8.60 26.92 -68.70
C HIS A 492 8.38 25.96 -67.50
N SER A 493 7.25 25.27 -67.65
CA SER A 493 6.61 24.29 -66.79
C SER A 493 7.37 22.97 -66.66
N SER A 494 7.61 22.56 -65.42
CA SER A 494 7.65 21.16 -64.97
C SER A 494 7.32 21.18 -63.48
N GLN A 495 6.07 20.87 -63.11
CA GLN A 495 5.68 20.77 -61.69
C GLN A 495 6.47 19.63 -61.03
N PRO A 496 7.26 19.86 -59.96
CA PRO A 496 7.61 18.79 -59.05
C PRO A 496 6.38 18.54 -58.14
N ALA A 497 5.97 17.27 -58.05
CA ALA A 497 4.91 16.82 -57.17
C ALA A 497 5.06 17.41 -55.74
N PRO A 498 3.95 17.73 -55.03
CA PRO A 498 4.04 18.25 -53.69
C PRO A 498 4.77 17.21 -52.81
N LYS A 499 5.96 17.57 -52.33
CA LYS A 499 6.66 16.79 -51.31
C LYS A 499 5.70 16.66 -50.13
N LYS A 500 5.11 15.47 -49.95
CA LYS A 500 4.36 15.11 -48.75
C LYS A 500 5.21 15.48 -47.54
N MET A 501 4.85 16.56 -46.86
CA MET A 501 5.44 16.95 -45.59
C MET A 501 5.13 15.80 -44.64
N LYS A 502 6.12 14.93 -44.40
CA LYS A 502 6.01 13.88 -43.38
C LYS A 502 5.88 14.61 -42.05
N LEU A 503 4.65 14.73 -41.57
CA LEU A 503 4.34 15.21 -40.23
C LEU A 503 5.17 14.35 -39.26
N ASP A 504 6.07 15.00 -38.50
CA ASP A 504 7.05 14.30 -37.68
C ASP A 504 6.33 13.40 -36.67
N ASN A 505 6.59 12.10 -36.71
CA ASN A 505 6.00 11.13 -35.78
C ASN A 505 6.24 11.52 -34.31
N ASN A 506 7.29 12.29 -34.02
CA ASN A 506 7.56 12.82 -32.69
C ASN A 506 6.57 13.91 -32.26
N TYR A 507 6.05 14.71 -33.21
CA TYR A 507 5.02 15.71 -32.97
C TYR A 507 3.67 15.04 -32.62
N LEU A 508 3.25 14.05 -33.41
CA LEU A 508 2.03 13.27 -33.13
C LEU A 508 2.12 12.51 -31.80
N ARG A 509 3.28 11.92 -31.49
CA ARG A 509 3.53 11.24 -30.20
C ARG A 509 3.50 12.20 -29.02
N ARG A 510 4.03 13.41 -29.17
CA ARG A 510 3.96 14.47 -28.14
C ARG A 510 2.53 14.93 -27.92
N GLN A 511 1.76 15.15 -28.99
CA GLN A 511 0.35 15.54 -28.92
C GLN A 511 -0.52 14.44 -28.27
N CYS A 512 -0.20 13.17 -28.51
CA CYS A 512 -0.89 12.04 -27.89
C CYS A 512 -0.57 11.92 -26.38
N MET A 513 0.68 12.19 -25.97
CA MET A 513 1.11 12.17 -24.56
C MET A 513 0.70 13.43 -23.76
N GLN A 514 0.79 14.62 -24.36
CA GLN A 514 0.19 15.83 -23.81
C GLN A 514 -1.34 15.73 -23.84
N GLY A 515 -1.93 15.04 -24.82
CA GLY A 515 -3.33 14.67 -24.83
C GLY A 515 -3.71 13.66 -23.74
N LEU A 516 -2.75 12.89 -23.22
CA LEU A 516 -2.93 11.98 -22.09
C LEU A 516 -2.80 12.71 -20.75
N LEU A 517 -1.81 13.59 -20.61
CA LEU A 517 -1.78 14.56 -19.51
C LEU A 517 -3.06 15.39 -19.53
N ALA A 518 -3.45 15.98 -20.66
CA ALA A 518 -4.69 16.74 -20.87
C ALA A 518 -5.97 15.91 -20.68
N LYS A 519 -5.98 14.59 -20.95
CA LYS A 519 -7.12 13.71 -20.67
C LYS A 519 -7.20 13.32 -19.21
N TRP A 520 -6.07 13.00 -18.59
CA TRP A 520 -5.97 12.83 -17.14
C TRP A 520 -6.28 14.14 -16.42
N THR A 521 -5.99 15.27 -17.07
CA THR A 521 -6.22 16.61 -16.56
C THR A 521 -7.54 17.24 -17.06
N ALA A 522 -8.36 16.54 -17.86
CA ALA A 522 -9.48 17.16 -18.60
C ALA A 522 -10.62 17.67 -17.69
N GLU A 523 -10.75 17.10 -16.49
CA GLU A 523 -11.62 17.63 -15.45
C GLU A 523 -11.02 18.85 -14.73
N TYR A 524 -9.70 19.05 -14.81
CA TYR A 524 -8.94 20.10 -14.12
C TYR A 524 -8.74 21.36 -14.98
N ASP A 525 -8.65 21.23 -16.32
CA ASP A 525 -8.44 22.36 -17.23
C ASP A 525 -9.62 23.36 -17.26
N LYS A 526 -10.85 22.92 -16.91
CA LYS A 526 -12.00 23.83 -16.82
C LYS A 526 -11.93 24.79 -15.62
N ASP A 527 -11.26 24.38 -14.54
CA ASP A 527 -11.09 25.18 -13.33
C ASP A 527 -9.80 26.03 -13.34
N HIS A 528 -8.88 25.77 -14.28
CA HIS A 528 -7.58 26.45 -14.40
C HIS A 528 -7.55 27.66 -15.33
N GLN A 529 -8.59 27.91 -16.12
CA GLN A 529 -8.56 28.99 -17.11
C GLN A 529 -8.49 30.41 -16.52
N ASN A 530 -8.71 30.59 -15.21
CA ASN A 530 -8.87 31.91 -14.59
C ASN A 530 -8.15 32.15 -13.24
N ARG A 531 -7.09 31.40 -12.86
CA ARG A 531 -6.41 31.64 -11.57
C ARG A 531 -4.94 32.03 -11.70
N ASN A 532 -4.61 33.13 -11.04
CA ASN A 532 -3.28 33.73 -10.94
C ASN A 532 -2.70 33.42 -9.53
N GLU A 533 -2.72 32.14 -9.15
CA GLU A 533 -2.26 31.67 -7.83
C GLU A 533 -0.84 31.09 -7.92
N ASP A 534 -0.05 31.28 -6.85
CA ASP A 534 1.34 30.84 -6.80
C ASP A 534 1.48 29.30 -6.84
N LEU A 535 2.50 28.80 -7.55
CA LEU A 535 2.81 27.37 -7.60
C LEU A 535 3.31 26.92 -6.23
N ASN A 536 2.65 25.96 -5.58
CA ASN A 536 3.07 25.50 -4.26
C ASN A 536 3.64 24.08 -4.31
N TRP A 537 4.76 23.87 -3.62
CA TRP A 537 5.26 22.53 -3.30
C TRP A 537 5.21 22.35 -1.78
N ARG A 538 4.35 21.45 -1.31
CA ARG A 538 3.97 21.34 0.11
C ARG A 538 3.46 22.71 0.62
N SER A 539 4.12 23.28 1.63
CA SER A 539 3.79 24.61 2.19
C SER A 539 4.69 25.72 1.64
N GLU A 540 5.57 25.42 0.68
CA GLU A 540 6.54 26.37 0.11
C GLU A 540 6.02 26.94 -1.21
N VAL A 541 6.07 28.27 -1.33
CA VAL A 541 5.73 28.97 -2.57
C VAL A 541 6.90 28.92 -3.54
N ILE A 542 6.64 28.41 -4.74
CA ILE A 542 7.62 28.25 -5.82
C ILE A 542 7.54 29.45 -6.77
N PRO A 543 8.61 30.26 -6.89
CA PRO A 543 8.62 31.41 -7.78
C PRO A 543 8.53 30.98 -9.26
N SER A 544 7.76 31.71 -10.06
CA SER A 544 7.49 31.37 -11.46
C SER A 544 8.60 31.76 -12.43
N ASP A 545 9.44 32.73 -12.05
CA ASP A 545 10.44 33.41 -12.90
C ASP A 545 11.89 33.02 -12.59
N ARG A 546 12.16 32.45 -11.42
CA ARG A 546 13.50 32.07 -10.95
C ARG A 546 13.50 30.72 -10.26
N TRP A 547 14.69 30.16 -10.06
CA TRP A 547 14.83 28.94 -9.26
C TRP A 547 14.39 29.19 -7.81
N PRO A 548 13.75 28.18 -7.17
CA PRO A 548 13.58 28.20 -5.72
C PRO A 548 14.93 28.29 -5.03
N HIS A 549 14.92 28.70 -3.77
CA HIS A 549 16.11 28.65 -2.93
C HIS A 549 16.78 27.27 -3.03
N ASP A 550 18.11 27.23 -3.11
CA ASP A 550 18.92 26.01 -3.33
C ASP A 550 18.45 24.84 -2.47
N ARG A 551 18.13 25.14 -1.21
CA ARG A 551 17.63 24.19 -0.23
C ARG A 551 16.26 23.58 -0.56
N ILE A 552 15.32 24.37 -1.07
CA ILE A 552 14.01 23.85 -1.49
C ILE A 552 14.21 22.95 -2.71
N THR A 553 15.03 23.40 -3.67
CA THR A 553 15.36 22.61 -4.86
C THR A 553 16.03 21.29 -4.49
N GLU A 554 16.97 21.30 -3.53
CA GLU A 554 17.62 20.10 -3.01
C GLU A 554 16.62 19.13 -2.37
N ARG A 555 15.66 19.63 -1.57
CA ARG A 555 14.61 18.81 -0.95
C ARG A 555 13.71 18.16 -2.01
N ILE A 556 13.36 18.88 -3.07
CA ILE A 556 12.61 18.33 -4.22
C ILE A 556 13.45 17.23 -4.91
N MET A 557 14.74 17.47 -5.14
CA MET A 557 15.63 16.47 -5.75
C MET A 557 15.74 15.22 -4.88
N TYR A 558 15.86 15.36 -3.56
CA TYR A 558 15.84 14.23 -2.63
C TYR A 558 14.55 13.41 -2.81
N GLU A 559 13.38 14.04 -2.81
CA GLU A 559 12.11 13.29 -2.94
C GLU A 559 12.02 12.55 -4.27
N VAL A 560 12.47 13.15 -5.37
CA VAL A 560 12.53 12.49 -6.69
C VAL A 560 13.48 11.29 -6.69
N ILE A 561 14.66 11.43 -6.07
CA ILE A 561 15.67 10.38 -5.99
C ILE A 561 15.15 9.21 -5.15
N GLU A 562 14.69 9.52 -3.94
CA GLU A 562 14.22 8.54 -2.98
C GLU A 562 13.00 7.80 -3.54
N THR A 563 12.05 8.51 -4.16
CA THR A 563 10.90 7.87 -4.83
C THR A 563 11.36 6.89 -5.90
N ASN A 564 12.29 7.29 -6.79
CA ASN A 564 12.81 6.37 -7.80
C ASN A 564 13.56 5.19 -7.16
N PHE A 565 14.37 5.40 -6.12
CA PHE A 565 15.10 4.32 -5.43
C PHE A 565 14.15 3.27 -4.85
N ARG A 566 13.12 3.68 -4.10
CA ARG A 566 12.15 2.73 -3.49
C ARG A 566 11.45 1.87 -4.54
N TRP A 567 11.07 2.50 -5.65
CA TRP A 567 10.46 1.84 -6.80
C TRP A 567 11.41 0.89 -7.52
N GLU A 568 12.63 1.34 -7.78
CA GLU A 568 13.65 0.56 -8.47
C GLU A 568 14.10 -0.64 -7.65
N LEU A 569 14.15 -0.52 -6.32
CA LEU A 569 14.38 -1.64 -5.42
C LEU A 569 13.27 -2.70 -5.53
N ARG A 570 12.00 -2.29 -5.52
CA ARG A 570 10.85 -3.19 -5.73
C ARG A 570 10.85 -3.88 -7.09
N MET A 571 11.16 -3.11 -8.15
CA MET A 571 11.27 -3.66 -9.50
C MET A 571 12.38 -4.71 -9.61
N LEU A 572 13.54 -4.45 -9.03
CA LEU A 572 14.65 -5.39 -9.04
C LEU A 572 14.34 -6.61 -8.17
N ASP A 573 13.73 -6.41 -7.01
CA ASP A 573 13.27 -7.49 -6.13
C ASP A 573 12.41 -8.50 -6.90
N GLY A 574 11.38 -8.02 -7.61
CA GLY A 574 10.52 -8.88 -8.42
C GLY A 574 11.24 -9.64 -9.56
N GLN A 575 12.40 -9.17 -10.03
CA GLN A 575 13.23 -9.90 -11.01
C GLN A 575 14.18 -10.90 -10.35
N MET A 576 14.65 -10.59 -9.15
CA MET A 576 15.70 -11.34 -8.47
C MET A 576 15.16 -12.44 -7.55
N LEU A 577 13.90 -12.35 -7.14
CA LEU A 577 13.30 -13.25 -6.16
C LEU A 577 13.39 -14.73 -6.58
N ALA A 578 13.77 -15.59 -5.64
CA ALA A 578 13.68 -17.04 -5.79
C ALA A 578 12.22 -17.52 -5.76
N GLY A 579 11.92 -18.67 -6.37
CA GLY A 579 10.54 -19.14 -6.57
C GLY A 579 9.81 -19.67 -5.32
N GLU A 580 10.52 -19.89 -4.20
CA GLU A 580 9.99 -20.57 -3.00
C GLU A 580 9.75 -19.61 -1.81
N VAL A 581 9.49 -18.33 -2.08
CA VAL A 581 9.40 -17.29 -1.04
C VAL A 581 7.95 -16.93 -0.72
N ASP A 582 7.63 -16.76 0.57
CA ASP A 582 6.37 -16.14 1.00
C ASP A 582 6.35 -14.65 0.60
N HIS A 583 5.64 -14.34 -0.48
CA HIS A 583 5.57 -13.00 -1.05
C HIS A 583 5.02 -11.93 -0.08
N ILE A 584 4.16 -12.31 0.87
CA ILE A 584 3.52 -11.37 1.80
C ILE A 584 4.54 -10.98 2.87
N ALA A 585 5.14 -11.97 3.52
CA ALA A 585 6.17 -11.74 4.53
C ALA A 585 7.38 -11.03 3.91
N HIS A 586 7.73 -11.36 2.67
CA HIS A 586 8.81 -10.71 1.95
C HIS A 586 8.49 -9.24 1.61
N ASP A 587 7.26 -8.90 1.20
CA ASP A 587 6.88 -7.50 0.97
C ASP A 587 6.95 -6.66 2.27
N ASP A 588 6.58 -7.25 3.41
CA ASP A 588 6.74 -6.60 4.73
C ASP A 588 8.21 -6.32 5.05
N LEU A 589 9.12 -7.26 4.76
CA LEU A 589 10.57 -7.06 4.90
C LEU A 589 11.08 -5.96 3.96
N LEU A 590 10.56 -5.89 2.74
CA LEU A 590 10.93 -4.86 1.78
C LEU A 590 10.51 -3.46 2.27
N ASN A 591 9.32 -3.33 2.85
CA ASN A 591 8.88 -2.07 3.46
C ASN A 591 9.73 -1.65 4.67
N GLN A 592 10.33 -2.61 5.40
CA GLN A 592 11.25 -2.31 6.50
C GLN A 592 12.55 -1.62 6.03
N CYS A 593 12.89 -1.70 4.75
CA CYS A 593 14.04 -1.00 4.18
C CYS A 593 13.85 0.54 4.15
N PHE A 594 12.62 1.02 4.27
CA PHE A 594 12.30 2.43 4.11
C PHE A 594 11.93 3.09 5.44
N PRO A 595 12.42 4.32 5.70
CA PRO A 595 12.05 5.07 6.90
C PRO A 595 10.59 5.54 6.83
N SER A 596 9.94 5.61 7.99
CA SER A 596 8.62 6.22 8.17
C SER A 596 8.77 7.59 8.85
N GLN A 597 8.05 8.60 8.36
CA GLN A 597 8.02 9.93 8.98
C GLN A 597 7.40 9.87 10.38
N SER A 598 6.33 9.11 10.55
CA SER A 598 5.53 9.15 11.78
C SER A 598 5.93 8.15 12.84
N PHE A 599 6.77 7.20 12.44
CA PHE A 599 7.36 6.21 13.30
C PHE A 599 8.88 6.40 13.18
N GLU A 600 9.38 7.50 13.72
CA GLU A 600 10.80 7.82 13.67
C GLU A 600 11.64 6.72 14.32
N GLY A 601 12.77 6.40 13.69
CA GLY A 601 13.64 5.31 14.14
C GLY A 601 13.12 3.91 13.82
N GLU A 602 11.97 3.78 13.17
CA GLU A 602 11.39 2.49 12.80
C GLU A 602 11.43 2.26 11.29
N GLY A 603 11.62 1.01 10.87
CA GLY A 603 11.37 0.59 9.49
C GLY A 603 9.86 0.49 9.19
N GLY A 604 9.49 0.38 7.91
CA GLY A 604 8.10 0.16 7.48
C GLY A 604 7.45 1.37 6.80
N GLY A 605 8.24 2.18 6.08
CA GLY A 605 7.74 3.29 5.29
C GLY A 605 7.06 2.83 3.98
N ASP A 606 6.02 3.53 3.56
CA ASP A 606 5.39 3.31 2.24
C ASP A 606 6.33 3.78 1.12
N HIS A 607 6.43 3.00 0.04
CA HIS A 607 7.28 3.33 -1.10
C HIS A 607 6.82 4.58 -1.87
N MET A 608 5.56 5.00 -1.68
CA MET A 608 5.00 6.23 -2.26
C MET A 608 4.98 7.42 -1.31
N ASN A 609 5.06 7.18 0.00
CA ASN A 609 5.20 8.27 0.96
C ASN A 609 6.67 8.62 1.14
N VAL A 610 7.15 9.47 0.24
CA VAL A 610 8.49 10.06 0.32
C VAL A 610 8.36 11.51 0.77
N THR A 611 9.18 11.86 1.75
CA THR A 611 9.23 13.21 2.32
C THR A 611 10.66 13.58 2.62
N TYR A 612 11.05 14.81 2.29
CA TYR A 612 12.37 15.33 2.61
C TYR A 612 12.69 15.30 4.11
N LEU A 613 11.68 15.21 4.98
CA LEU A 613 11.85 15.08 6.42
C LEU A 613 12.56 13.79 6.83
N THR A 614 12.50 12.76 5.98
CA THR A 614 13.20 11.48 6.22
C THR A 614 14.62 11.44 5.63
N ALA A 615 15.13 12.55 5.09
CA ALA A 615 16.42 12.59 4.40
C ALA A 615 17.64 12.30 5.28
N TRP A 616 17.46 12.26 6.60
CA TRP A 616 18.48 11.91 7.59
C TRP A 616 18.12 10.62 8.34
N SER A 617 17.21 9.82 7.79
CA SER A 617 16.75 8.54 8.33
C SER A 617 16.99 7.41 7.32
N GLY A 618 16.72 6.17 7.70
CA GLY A 618 16.84 5.06 6.75
C GLY A 618 18.29 4.75 6.38
N LEU A 619 18.49 4.30 5.14
CA LEU A 619 19.81 4.12 4.51
C LEU A 619 20.54 5.45 4.25
N SER A 620 19.87 6.59 4.44
CA SER A 620 20.44 7.93 4.26
C SER A 620 20.95 8.57 5.56
N ASN A 621 20.79 7.91 6.71
CA ASN A 621 21.24 8.44 7.99
C ASN A 621 22.78 8.49 8.04
N PRO A 622 23.43 9.61 8.40
CA PRO A 622 24.89 9.67 8.48
C PRO A 622 25.47 8.86 9.65
N ASN A 623 24.67 8.47 10.65
CA ASN A 623 25.09 7.64 11.76
C ASN A 623 24.92 6.15 11.43
N ASP A 624 26.03 5.41 11.44
CA ASP A 624 26.08 3.98 11.10
C ASP A 624 25.20 3.12 12.02
N LEU A 625 25.13 3.47 13.32
CA LEU A 625 24.30 2.74 14.30
C LEU A 625 22.81 2.89 13.98
N GLU A 626 22.38 4.06 13.54
CA GLU A 626 20.99 4.29 13.14
C GLU A 626 20.64 3.65 11.79
N ARG A 627 21.62 3.54 10.88
CA ARG A 627 21.45 2.85 9.59
C ARG A 627 21.35 1.34 9.72
N ARG A 628 22.02 0.75 10.72
CA ARG A 628 22.13 -0.71 10.95
C ARG A 628 20.85 -1.48 10.68
N LYS A 629 19.71 -1.06 11.25
CA LYS A 629 18.42 -1.75 11.10
C LYS A 629 17.94 -1.80 9.65
N TYR A 630 18.19 -0.76 8.87
CA TYR A 630 17.85 -0.69 7.45
C TYR A 630 18.82 -1.50 6.59
N VAL A 631 20.11 -1.53 6.97
CA VAL A 631 21.12 -2.41 6.34
C VAL A 631 20.77 -3.88 6.57
N LEU A 632 20.34 -4.25 7.78
CA LEU A 632 19.84 -5.59 8.08
C LEU A 632 18.55 -5.92 7.31
N ALA A 633 17.61 -4.97 7.21
CA ALA A 633 16.39 -5.16 6.44
C ALA A 633 16.68 -5.44 4.95
N ILE A 634 17.51 -4.62 4.30
CA ILE A 634 17.86 -4.84 2.88
C ILE A 634 18.69 -6.10 2.69
N SER A 635 19.55 -6.47 3.66
CA SER A 635 20.28 -7.74 3.64
C SER A 635 19.33 -8.93 3.66
N ARG A 636 18.31 -8.91 4.54
CA ARG A 636 17.29 -9.96 4.65
C ARG A 636 16.47 -10.10 3.36
N VAL A 637 16.14 -8.99 2.71
CA VAL A 637 15.51 -9.01 1.36
C VAL A 637 16.44 -9.68 0.34
N MET A 638 17.71 -9.28 0.31
CA MET A 638 18.68 -9.76 -0.68
C MET A 638 19.08 -11.23 -0.50
N VAL A 639 18.89 -11.83 0.67
CA VAL A 639 19.12 -13.28 0.85
C VAL A 639 18.16 -14.12 0.00
N ASP A 640 16.94 -13.64 -0.22
CA ASP A 640 15.96 -14.32 -1.06
C ASP A 640 16.20 -14.09 -2.56
N TRP A 641 17.22 -13.30 -2.92
CA TRP A 641 17.60 -13.02 -4.31
C TRP A 641 18.56 -14.09 -4.85
N ARG A 642 18.41 -14.42 -6.13
CA ARG A 642 19.31 -15.34 -6.85
C ARG A 642 20.74 -14.83 -6.87
N ASP A 643 21.71 -15.72 -6.65
CA ASP A 643 23.15 -15.39 -6.64
C ASP A 643 23.54 -14.41 -5.50
N CYS A 644 22.84 -14.49 -4.36
CA CYS A 644 23.16 -13.70 -3.17
C CYS A 644 24.63 -13.92 -2.72
N PRO A 645 25.42 -12.85 -2.51
CA PRO A 645 26.79 -12.95 -2.03
C PRO A 645 26.89 -13.65 -0.66
N GLY A 646 27.88 -14.55 -0.51
CA GLY A 646 28.14 -15.24 0.75
C GLY A 646 28.34 -14.31 1.94
N GLY A 647 28.97 -13.14 1.73
CA GLY A 647 29.15 -12.14 2.80
C GLY A 647 27.85 -11.60 3.41
N ILE A 648 26.74 -11.54 2.64
CA ILE A 648 25.43 -11.18 3.18
C ILE A 648 24.85 -12.32 4.03
N VAL A 649 24.95 -13.55 3.53
CA VAL A 649 24.46 -14.75 4.22
C VAL A 649 25.21 -14.99 5.53
N ASP A 650 26.53 -14.85 5.51
CA ASP A 650 27.38 -15.07 6.67
C ASP A 650 27.14 -14.00 7.75
N ALA A 651 26.98 -12.73 7.37
CA ALA A 651 26.67 -11.65 8.30
C ALA A 651 25.33 -11.86 9.02
N LEU A 652 24.31 -12.38 8.34
CA LEU A 652 23.00 -12.63 8.95
C LEU A 652 22.95 -13.87 9.87
N ARG A 653 24.00 -14.71 9.85
CA ARG A 653 24.16 -15.85 10.77
C ARG A 653 24.91 -15.50 12.04
N GLN A 654 25.67 -14.41 12.03
CA GLN A 654 26.46 -13.97 13.16
C GLN A 654 25.58 -13.33 14.23
N GLU A 655 26.10 -13.28 15.46
CA GLU A 655 25.51 -12.44 16.48
C GLU A 655 25.59 -10.98 16.06
N GLU A 656 24.54 -10.25 16.40
CA GLU A 656 24.33 -8.87 15.96
C GLU A 656 25.40 -7.89 16.52
N SER A 657 26.23 -8.30 17.49
CA SER A 657 27.39 -7.54 17.97
C SER A 657 28.61 -7.64 17.07
N ASP A 658 28.72 -8.70 16.27
CA ASP A 658 29.96 -9.09 15.59
C ASP A 658 29.97 -8.71 14.10
N VAL A 659 28.83 -8.22 13.59
CA VAL A 659 28.65 -7.84 12.20
C VAL A 659 29.26 -6.48 11.90
N ASP A 660 30.18 -6.42 10.93
CA ASP A 660 30.63 -5.17 10.33
C ASP A 660 29.55 -4.62 9.39
N TYR A 661 28.70 -3.72 9.92
CA TYR A 661 27.59 -3.14 9.19
C TYR A 661 28.01 -2.25 8.01
N VAL A 662 29.20 -1.64 8.06
CA VAL A 662 29.68 -0.78 6.98
C VAL A 662 30.08 -1.64 5.80
N GLU A 663 30.77 -2.76 6.06
CA GLU A 663 31.16 -3.70 4.99
C GLU A 663 29.95 -4.47 4.45
N LEU A 664 29.00 -4.84 5.31
CA LEU A 664 27.72 -5.41 4.88
C LEU A 664 26.96 -4.44 3.96
N GLU A 665 26.87 -3.16 4.32
CA GLU A 665 26.21 -2.14 3.49
C GLU A 665 26.89 -1.99 2.11
N LYS A 666 28.22 -1.96 2.06
CA LYS A 666 28.97 -1.94 0.77
C LYS A 666 28.70 -3.18 -0.07
N THR A 667 28.60 -4.34 0.56
CA THR A 667 28.30 -5.61 -0.12
C THR A 667 26.89 -5.57 -0.71
N CYS A 668 25.88 -5.16 0.07
CA CYS A 668 24.51 -4.96 -0.39
C CYS A 668 24.42 -3.93 -1.53
N ALA A 669 25.08 -2.77 -1.39
CA ALA A 669 25.06 -1.72 -2.40
C ALA A 669 25.72 -2.17 -3.71
N SER A 670 26.84 -2.90 -3.64
CA SER A 670 27.51 -3.45 -4.82
C SER A 670 26.65 -4.49 -5.53
N TYR A 671 26.01 -5.37 -4.75
CA TYR A 671 25.11 -6.39 -5.28
C TYR A 671 23.88 -5.75 -5.95
N TYR A 672 23.22 -4.80 -5.29
CA TYR A 672 22.13 -4.01 -5.86
C TYR A 672 22.53 -3.36 -7.19
N CYS A 673 23.61 -2.58 -7.20
CA CYS A 673 24.01 -1.80 -8.38
C CYS A 673 24.35 -2.70 -9.58
N ARG A 674 25.04 -3.83 -9.35
CA ARG A 674 25.40 -4.80 -10.39
C ARG A 674 24.16 -5.51 -10.93
N SER A 675 23.30 -6.02 -10.06
CA SER A 675 22.06 -6.71 -10.45
C SER A 675 21.10 -5.77 -11.17
N PHE A 676 20.99 -4.51 -10.72
CA PHE A 676 20.18 -3.52 -11.41
C PHE A 676 20.67 -3.25 -12.83
N PHE A 677 21.97 -3.01 -13.02
CA PHE A 677 22.53 -2.82 -14.36
C PHE A 677 22.34 -4.05 -15.24
N HIS A 678 22.48 -5.26 -14.67
CA HIS A 678 22.25 -6.51 -15.38
C HIS A 678 20.84 -6.58 -15.99
N HIS A 679 19.81 -6.23 -15.22
CA HIS A 679 18.42 -6.35 -15.67
C HIS A 679 17.91 -5.12 -16.44
N PHE A 680 18.39 -3.92 -16.13
CA PHE A 680 17.81 -2.67 -16.65
C PHE A 680 18.77 -1.86 -17.53
N ALA A 681 20.03 -2.28 -17.70
CA ALA A 681 21.01 -1.66 -18.60
C ALA A 681 21.22 -0.14 -18.40
N ARG A 682 21.00 0.36 -17.18
CA ARG A 682 21.26 1.76 -16.77
C ARG A 682 21.71 1.80 -15.31
N ALA A 683 22.23 2.96 -14.87
CA ALA A 683 22.50 3.20 -13.47
C ALA A 683 21.19 3.21 -12.66
N PRO A 684 21.16 2.59 -11.47
CA PRO A 684 20.06 2.75 -10.53
C PRO A 684 20.10 4.11 -9.83
N SER A 685 18.96 4.50 -9.28
CA SER A 685 18.86 5.49 -8.20
C SER A 685 19.36 4.85 -6.91
N VAL A 686 20.03 5.62 -6.06
CA VAL A 686 20.61 5.13 -4.80
C VAL A 686 20.26 6.09 -3.65
N PRO A 687 20.37 5.67 -2.38
CA PRO A 687 20.13 6.55 -1.23
C PRO A 687 20.99 7.82 -1.24
N HIS A 688 20.34 8.94 -0.96
CA HIS A 688 20.97 10.25 -0.78
C HIS A 688 20.45 10.91 0.50
N ARG A 689 21.21 11.87 1.04
CA ARG A 689 20.77 12.73 2.15
C ARG A 689 20.86 14.19 1.78
N THR A 690 20.00 15.02 2.36
CA THR A 690 20.14 16.47 2.24
C THR A 690 21.38 16.95 2.97
N LYS A 691 21.99 18.04 2.52
CA LYS A 691 23.19 18.65 3.12
C LYS A 691 22.99 19.08 4.57
N ILE A 692 21.76 19.44 4.91
CA ILE A 692 21.41 19.88 6.26
C ILE A 692 20.25 19.02 6.76
N ASP A 693 20.32 18.66 8.04
CA ASP A 693 19.27 17.93 8.73
C ASP A 693 17.95 18.72 8.69
N PRO A 694 16.87 18.12 8.16
CA PRO A 694 15.53 18.71 8.21
C PRO A 694 15.06 19.07 9.63
N SER A 695 15.46 18.31 10.65
CA SER A 695 15.01 18.46 12.05
C SER A 695 15.36 19.82 12.66
N ILE A 696 16.47 20.43 12.22
CA ILE A 696 16.97 21.74 12.68
C ILE A 696 15.93 22.86 12.43
N TYR A 697 14.98 22.65 11.51
CA TYR A 697 13.98 23.64 11.10
C TYR A 697 12.56 23.29 11.53
N ILE A 698 12.40 22.21 12.30
CA ILE A 698 11.11 21.75 12.83
C ILE A 698 10.96 22.14 14.32
N MET A 699 11.96 22.79 14.93
CA MET A 699 11.76 23.37 16.27
C MET A 699 10.70 24.49 16.22
N PRO A 700 9.77 24.51 17.19
CA PRO A 700 8.57 25.36 17.18
C PRO A 700 8.85 26.86 17.13
#